data_AF-A0A3P9LTB2-F1
#
_entry.id   AF-A0A3P9LTB2-F1
#
_cell.length_a   1.000
_cell.length_b   1.000
_cell.length_c   1.000
_cell.angle_alpha   90.00
_cell.angle_beta   90.00
_cell.angle_gamma   90.00
#
_symmetry.space_group_name_H-M   'P 1'
#
loop_
_entity.id
_entity.type
_entity.pdbx_description
1 polymer ?
#
loop_
_entity_poly.entity_id
_entity_poly.type
_entity_poly.pdbx_seq_one_letter_code
_entity_poly.pdbx_strand_id
1 'polypeptide(L)'
;MPFHALVDGASPGVQVPPHLTRIPINLISTSSDLADALVKGKVVRKGPLVSVAPNDFILKAVIQEEDSQPHISTQIPAINIVVFGELARDFSQCVSPGDVVMASGFTVSKSPTASKDKLHHFNLLLSEKDADIYCFCQNPSIYPRSAVARKDSCTVSAQIVNRTKAPRYTYTPLGDLKAGSVVNVYGVVVFFKQPFKSHGTDFCSSLKITDKSNHNIGCTIFCEKLEEHPKIFQNGDIVRMHRVKVQLFNNTITLVNTFGFSVVTFDGKPSGSVEPRTSSRTVHFDEEDRRRVEELQTWISSQNILLPLTSSVSLSAVQPKAYFDLTCQLLAKAPVDSTCSLLRVWDGTRCPNTFLKVDVDPNDVEGPTTFSREKESFIANVLVYDNHSEFAKQLKPGAFLRIYNLRAIPVTSKECSVTGSQSEEVEHIVFHLHGGTSYGRGIRVLPENSPDVQMLKRAIAFLTEDVGNCASELNDSELLEVWSTPPESLDDKAVECSTSKKCSSTAEGSCRLQLQRVTLSELKQSPPGQVYHVRAQLRSYEPSKLHQALKLFCSKCSSIQEIPDDERVASIFSEACKNSEDCSLPPWALSGSIKLPLPPSGASQRTLRVHLSTQLKAEGKANELLFITGTTLEETCRLATGYKNIVPVTSSKSGLVLMDLSAPFLFRGPRRFYGCKQCSEATVRELPSRGDKLLDEKIIAEALGVQLLQFVLLMKLQLQDATDTLDVFLWKHAEVFLGVSAEDVAISQRAQDCVHETLESLCPTEGTLGLRPWLDLTLMSYRGEGEEGQMQTYYQICSSPSQDPYLQSQDA
;
A
#
# COMPACT_ATOMS: atom_id res chain seq x y z
N MET A 1 -9.08 -2.21 44.93
CA MET A 1 -9.01 -2.55 43.50
C MET A 1 -10.23 -1.92 42.87
N PRO A 2 -10.08 -1.07 41.85
CA PRO A 2 -11.17 -0.29 41.24
C PRO A 2 -12.16 -1.13 40.40
N PHE A 3 -11.91 -2.44 40.26
CA PHE A 3 -12.80 -3.36 39.55
C PHE A 3 -13.36 -4.43 40.49
N HIS A 4 -14.69 -4.57 40.51
CA HIS A 4 -15.43 -5.49 41.36
C HIS A 4 -16.31 -6.41 40.50
N ALA A 5 -15.92 -7.68 40.38
CA ALA A 5 -16.75 -8.71 39.77
C ALA A 5 -17.74 -9.28 40.78
N LEU A 6 -19.04 -9.14 40.51
CA LEU A 6 -20.14 -9.63 41.32
C LEU A 6 -20.84 -10.78 40.59
N VAL A 7 -21.01 -11.91 41.29
CA VAL A 7 -21.75 -13.07 40.79
C VAL A 7 -23.16 -13.02 41.35
N ASP A 8 -24.16 -13.06 40.48
CA ASP A 8 -25.56 -13.01 40.89
C ASP A 8 -25.92 -14.30 41.66
N GLY A 9 -26.39 -14.15 42.91
CA GLY A 9 -26.85 -15.27 43.76
C GLY A 9 -26.02 -15.61 45.03
N ALA A 10 -25.04 -14.81 45.45
CA ALA A 10 -24.38 -14.98 46.75
C ALA A 10 -24.30 -13.66 47.56
N SER A 11 -25.01 -13.59 48.67
CA SER A 11 -24.94 -12.52 49.68
C SER A 11 -23.62 -12.52 50.48
N PRO A 12 -23.25 -11.43 51.18
CA PRO A 12 -22.98 -10.06 50.72
C PRO A 12 -21.48 -9.76 50.90
N GLY A 13 -20.70 -9.78 49.81
CA GLY A 13 -19.24 -9.57 49.84
C GLY A 13 -18.77 -8.21 49.34
N VAL A 14 -19.50 -7.58 48.42
CA VAL A 14 -19.25 -6.21 47.94
C VAL A 14 -20.60 -5.60 47.63
N GLN A 15 -21.22 -4.91 48.59
CA GLN A 15 -22.36 -4.04 48.30
C GLN A 15 -21.80 -2.73 47.73
N VAL A 16 -22.41 -2.25 46.64
CA VAL A 16 -22.15 -0.89 46.14
C VAL A 16 -22.28 0.07 47.32
N PRO A 17 -21.32 0.97 47.56
CA PRO A 17 -21.35 1.85 48.71
C PRO A 17 -22.68 2.61 48.83
N PRO A 18 -23.32 2.66 50.01
CA PRO A 18 -24.67 3.21 50.16
C PRO A 18 -24.77 4.72 49.95
N HIS A 19 -23.64 5.43 49.85
CA HIS A 19 -23.61 6.86 49.52
C HIS A 19 -23.75 7.13 48.02
N LEU A 20 -23.53 6.13 47.16
CA LEU A 20 -23.62 6.28 45.70
C LEU A 20 -25.08 6.28 45.24
N THR A 21 -25.48 7.34 44.53
CA THR A 21 -26.85 7.51 44.04
C THR A 21 -26.92 7.18 42.56
N ARG A 22 -27.85 6.30 42.16
CA ARG A 22 -28.05 5.96 40.74
C ARG A 22 -28.63 7.14 39.98
N ILE A 23 -27.98 7.52 38.88
CA ILE A 23 -28.44 8.57 37.96
C ILE A 23 -28.74 7.96 36.59
N PRO A 24 -29.93 8.24 36.00
CA PRO A 24 -30.27 7.75 34.66
C PRO A 24 -29.44 8.47 33.58
N ILE A 25 -29.20 7.77 32.47
CA ILE A 25 -28.25 8.22 31.43
C ILE A 25 -28.68 9.55 30.80
N ASN A 26 -29.99 9.81 30.73
CA ASN A 26 -30.56 11.03 30.16
C ASN A 26 -30.34 12.30 31.01
N LEU A 27 -29.98 12.18 32.29
CA LEU A 27 -29.73 13.31 33.19
C LEU A 27 -28.24 13.67 33.29
N ILE A 28 -27.37 13.00 32.54
CA ILE A 28 -25.91 13.23 32.57
C ILE A 28 -25.58 14.53 31.83
N SER A 29 -25.08 15.53 32.56
CA SER A 29 -24.63 16.82 32.02
C SER A 29 -23.32 17.27 32.66
N THR A 30 -22.61 18.21 32.02
CA THR A 30 -21.33 18.77 32.52
C THR A 30 -21.51 19.78 33.66
N SER A 31 -22.74 20.04 34.13
CA SER A 31 -23.07 21.10 35.10
C SER A 31 -23.46 20.60 36.49
N SER A 32 -23.50 19.29 36.69
CA SER A 32 -23.96 18.65 37.93
C SER A 32 -22.76 18.12 38.72
N ASP A 33 -22.81 18.22 40.06
CA ASP A 33 -21.85 17.56 40.94
C ASP A 33 -22.14 16.05 40.93
N LEU A 34 -21.26 15.29 40.27
CA LEU A 34 -21.43 13.86 39.98
C LEU A 34 -20.46 12.98 40.80
N ALA A 35 -19.86 13.52 41.86
CA ALA A 35 -18.87 12.80 42.68
C ALA A 35 -19.44 11.49 43.28
N ASP A 36 -20.69 11.50 43.74
CA ASP A 36 -21.39 10.34 44.30
C ASP A 36 -22.35 9.65 43.30
N ALA A 37 -22.20 9.92 42.00
CA ALA A 37 -23.09 9.39 40.97
C ALA A 37 -22.72 7.97 40.54
N LEU A 38 -23.73 7.13 40.35
CA LEU A 38 -23.60 5.77 39.82
C LEU A 38 -24.43 5.61 38.55
N VAL A 39 -23.81 5.15 37.46
CA VAL A 39 -24.52 4.84 36.20
C VAL A 39 -24.58 3.34 36.02
N LYS A 40 -25.78 2.79 35.80
CA LYS A 40 -26.03 1.38 35.54
C LYS A 40 -26.45 1.17 34.09
N GLY A 41 -25.79 0.27 33.38
CA GLY A 41 -26.20 -0.10 32.03
C GLY A 41 -25.70 -1.46 31.60
N LYS A 42 -26.40 -2.06 30.65
CA LYS A 42 -26.01 -3.29 29.97
C LYS A 42 -25.01 -2.98 28.87
N VAL A 43 -23.91 -3.72 28.80
CA VAL A 43 -22.87 -3.51 27.78
C VAL A 43 -23.35 -4.05 26.44
N VAL A 44 -23.57 -3.17 25.47
CA VAL A 44 -24.07 -3.53 24.13
C VAL A 44 -22.93 -3.74 23.15
N ARG A 45 -21.88 -2.92 23.25
CA ARG A 45 -20.69 -3.01 22.39
C ARG A 45 -19.44 -2.80 23.22
N LYS A 46 -18.44 -3.65 23.01
CA LYS A 46 -17.09 -3.53 23.61
C LYS A 46 -16.08 -3.40 22.48
N GLY A 47 -15.29 -2.33 22.48
CA GLY A 47 -14.17 -2.12 21.57
C GLY A 47 -12.95 -2.95 21.98
N PRO A 48 -11.94 -3.07 21.09
CA PRO A 48 -10.69 -3.72 21.43
C PRO A 48 -9.94 -2.94 22.52
N LEU A 49 -9.17 -3.65 23.34
CA LEU A 49 -8.22 -3.02 24.27
C LEU A 49 -7.05 -2.49 23.47
N VAL A 50 -6.82 -1.18 23.54
CA VAL A 50 -5.71 -0.50 22.84
C VAL A 50 -4.63 -0.19 23.86
N SER A 51 -3.41 -0.69 23.67
CA SER A 51 -2.25 -0.31 24.48
C SER A 51 -1.60 0.91 23.84
N VAL A 52 -1.50 2.01 24.60
CA VAL A 52 -0.88 3.26 24.14
C VAL A 52 0.58 3.34 24.57
N ALA A 53 0.91 2.78 25.74
CA ALA A 53 2.26 2.62 26.29
C ALA A 53 2.33 1.39 27.22
N PRO A 54 3.51 0.98 27.73
CA PRO A 54 3.61 -0.09 28.73
C PRO A 54 2.85 0.32 30.00
N ASN A 55 1.84 -0.47 30.39
CA ASN A 55 0.88 -0.22 31.47
C ASN A 55 -0.21 0.85 31.22
N ASP A 56 -0.29 1.43 30.02
CA ASP A 56 -1.35 2.37 29.64
C ASP A 56 -2.30 1.78 28.59
N PHE A 57 -3.53 1.48 29.02
CA PHE A 57 -4.55 0.81 28.22
C PHE A 57 -5.81 1.66 28.11
N ILE A 58 -6.41 1.68 26.93
CA ILE A 58 -7.67 2.37 26.67
C ILE A 58 -8.67 1.40 26.07
N LEU A 59 -9.91 1.43 26.59
CA LEU A 59 -11.02 0.64 26.07
C LEU A 59 -12.28 1.49 25.99
N LYS A 60 -12.90 1.53 24.80
CA LYS A 60 -14.21 2.14 24.59
C LYS A 60 -15.30 1.08 24.60
N ALA A 61 -16.36 1.29 25.37
CA ALA A 61 -17.56 0.46 25.37
C ALA A 61 -18.83 1.32 25.32
N VAL A 62 -19.96 0.70 24.98
CA VAL A 62 -21.28 1.34 24.95
C VAL A 62 -22.18 0.62 25.93
N ILE A 63 -22.70 1.36 26.91
CA ILE A 63 -23.68 0.87 27.87
C ILE A 63 -25.05 1.44 27.57
N GLN A 64 -26.08 0.64 27.74
CA GLN A 64 -27.47 0.99 27.52
C GLN A 64 -28.26 0.80 28.82
N GLU A 65 -29.06 1.80 29.20
CA GLU A 65 -29.87 1.69 30.42
C GLU A 65 -30.98 0.64 30.24
N GLU A 66 -31.19 -0.19 31.27
CA GLU A 66 -32.24 -1.20 31.29
C GLU A 66 -33.46 -0.61 32.01
N ASP A 67 -34.47 -0.21 31.21
CA ASP A 67 -35.69 0.42 31.71
C ASP A 67 -36.48 -0.55 32.58
N SER A 68 -36.67 -0.17 33.85
CA SER A 68 -37.62 -0.80 34.75
C SER A 68 -38.91 0.03 34.86
N GLN A 69 -39.46 0.53 33.75
CA GLN A 69 -40.89 0.86 33.59
C GLN A 69 -41.20 1.40 32.18
N PRO A 70 -42.30 0.94 31.53
CA PRO A 70 -42.58 1.28 30.14
C PRO A 70 -43.53 2.47 30.02
N HIS A 71 -43.07 3.71 30.20
CA HIS A 71 -43.87 4.88 29.79
C HIS A 71 -43.03 6.04 29.23
N ILE A 72 -43.19 6.24 27.91
CA ILE A 72 -43.06 7.49 27.14
C ILE A 72 -41.63 8.06 26.98
N SER A 73 -40.83 7.46 26.07
CA SER A 73 -40.20 8.14 24.92
C SER A 73 -39.41 7.13 24.07
N THR A 74 -39.36 7.35 22.75
CA THR A 74 -38.97 6.36 21.72
C THR A 74 -37.47 6.16 21.48
N GLN A 75 -36.58 6.45 22.43
CA GLN A 75 -35.14 6.17 22.29
C GLN A 75 -34.54 5.74 23.63
N ILE A 76 -34.09 4.49 23.72
CA ILE A 76 -33.39 3.97 24.91
C ILE A 76 -32.02 4.67 24.97
N PRO A 77 -31.67 5.37 26.05
CA PRO A 77 -30.42 6.14 26.12
C PRO A 77 -29.22 5.19 26.25
N ALA A 78 -28.36 5.20 25.23
CA ALA A 78 -27.08 4.51 25.23
C ALA A 78 -25.94 5.54 25.25
N ILE A 79 -24.93 5.30 26.10
CA ILE A 79 -23.81 6.20 26.33
C ILE A 79 -22.47 5.50 26.11
N ASN A 80 -21.51 6.26 25.59
CA ASN A 80 -20.14 5.82 25.43
C ASN A 80 -19.41 5.89 26.78
N ILE A 81 -18.75 4.81 27.18
CA ILE A 81 -17.80 4.78 28.29
C ILE A 81 -16.39 4.55 27.74
N VAL A 82 -15.42 5.27 28.27
CA VAL A 82 -14.00 5.15 27.93
C VAL A 82 -13.25 4.86 29.22
N VAL A 83 -12.63 3.69 29.29
CA VAL A 83 -11.88 3.19 30.45
C VAL A 83 -10.40 3.31 30.16
N PHE A 84 -9.63 3.78 31.16
CA PHE A 84 -8.18 4.01 31.05
C PHE A 84 -7.39 3.14 32.04
N GLY A 85 -6.09 2.96 31.78
CA GLY A 85 -5.14 2.30 32.68
C GLY A 85 -5.40 0.81 32.92
N GLU A 86 -5.01 0.30 34.08
CA GLU A 86 -5.19 -1.12 34.42
C GLU A 86 -6.68 -1.52 34.49
N LEU A 87 -7.54 -0.56 34.85
CA LEU A 87 -9.00 -0.73 34.86
C LEU A 87 -9.55 -1.12 33.48
N ALA A 88 -8.96 -0.63 32.39
CA ALA A 88 -9.35 -1.00 31.03
C ALA A 88 -8.99 -2.46 30.69
N ARG A 89 -7.85 -2.93 31.22
CA ARG A 89 -7.40 -4.32 31.07
C ARG A 89 -8.34 -5.27 31.81
N ASP A 90 -8.68 -4.94 33.05
CA ASP A 90 -9.61 -5.71 33.88
C ASP A 90 -11.00 -5.72 33.25
N PHE A 91 -11.49 -4.57 32.77
CA PHE A 91 -12.75 -4.48 32.04
C PHE A 91 -12.75 -5.35 30.78
N SER A 92 -11.66 -5.35 30.01
CA SER A 92 -11.54 -6.16 28.79
C SER A 92 -11.62 -7.66 29.08
N GLN A 93 -10.98 -8.12 30.16
CA GLN A 93 -10.91 -9.53 30.54
C GLN A 93 -12.19 -10.03 31.21
N CYS A 94 -12.84 -9.17 31.99
CA CYS A 94 -13.93 -9.58 32.89
C CYS A 94 -15.34 -9.26 32.37
N VAL A 95 -15.48 -8.32 31.43
CA VAL A 95 -16.79 -7.84 30.96
C VAL A 95 -17.05 -8.29 29.53
N SER A 96 -18.18 -8.96 29.29
CA SER A 96 -18.63 -9.39 27.96
C SER A 96 -19.83 -8.57 27.49
N PRO A 97 -20.04 -8.41 26.16
CA PRO A 97 -21.29 -7.86 25.65
C PRO A 97 -22.49 -8.66 26.17
N GLY A 98 -23.43 -7.98 26.84
CA GLY A 98 -24.57 -8.58 27.52
C GLY A 98 -24.51 -8.49 29.05
N ASP A 99 -23.34 -8.27 29.65
CA ASP A 99 -23.19 -8.12 31.10
C ASP A 99 -23.70 -6.75 31.57
N VAL A 100 -24.12 -6.67 32.84
CA VAL A 100 -24.60 -5.43 33.46
C VAL A 100 -23.46 -4.81 34.26
N VAL A 101 -23.16 -3.55 33.98
CA VAL A 101 -22.09 -2.81 34.64
C VAL A 101 -22.67 -1.61 35.36
N MET A 102 -22.18 -1.35 36.58
CA MET A 102 -22.36 -0.10 37.28
C MET A 102 -21.01 0.60 37.42
N ALA A 103 -20.95 1.90 37.13
CA ALA A 103 -19.73 2.68 37.21
C ALA A 103 -19.94 3.95 38.04
N SER A 104 -19.00 4.27 38.93
CA SER A 104 -18.95 5.48 39.76
C SER A 104 -17.60 6.18 39.63
N GLY A 105 -17.51 7.45 40.04
CA GLY A 105 -16.27 8.23 39.97
C GLY A 105 -15.83 8.56 38.54
N PHE A 106 -16.78 8.59 37.60
CA PHE A 106 -16.53 8.96 36.21
C PHE A 106 -16.52 10.48 36.01
N THR A 107 -15.74 10.94 35.04
CA THR A 107 -15.84 12.33 34.54
C THR A 107 -16.62 12.37 33.22
N VAL A 108 -17.35 13.45 32.98
CA VAL A 108 -18.20 13.61 31.80
C VAL A 108 -17.50 14.53 30.80
N SER A 109 -17.34 14.07 29.56
CA SER A 109 -16.78 14.88 28.47
C SER A 109 -17.73 14.90 27.26
N LYS A 110 -17.56 15.86 26.36
CA LYS A 110 -18.36 15.93 25.12
C LYS A 110 -17.93 14.79 24.20
N SER A 111 -18.90 14.01 23.70
CA SER A 111 -18.62 12.89 22.82
C SER A 111 -18.26 13.41 21.41
N PRO A 112 -17.03 13.20 20.92
CA PRO A 112 -16.63 13.64 19.58
C PRO A 112 -17.33 12.84 18.47
N THR A 113 -17.98 11.71 18.82
CA THR A 113 -18.70 10.85 17.88
C THR A 113 -20.23 11.05 17.92
N ALA A 114 -20.75 11.93 18.79
CA ALA A 114 -22.20 12.10 18.97
C ALA A 114 -22.97 12.40 17.66
N SER A 115 -22.37 13.19 16.75
CA SER A 115 -22.96 13.51 15.44
C SER A 115 -22.94 12.35 14.44
N LYS A 116 -22.08 11.35 14.66
CA LYS A 116 -21.90 10.18 13.78
C LYS A 116 -22.62 8.93 14.29
N ASP A 117 -22.66 8.70 15.60
CA ASP A 117 -23.19 7.46 16.20
C ASP A 117 -24.62 7.56 16.73
N LYS A 118 -25.22 8.76 16.77
CA LYS A 118 -26.56 9.05 17.34
C LYS A 118 -26.71 8.57 18.80
N LEU A 119 -25.61 8.41 19.54
CA LEU A 119 -25.60 8.09 20.97
C LEU A 119 -25.67 9.37 21.81
N HIS A 120 -25.62 9.21 23.14
CA HIS A 120 -25.62 10.36 24.05
C HIS A 120 -24.54 11.40 23.71
N HIS A 121 -24.87 12.70 23.84
CA HIS A 121 -23.99 13.83 23.50
C HIS A 121 -22.70 13.88 24.33
N PHE A 122 -22.64 13.13 25.42
CA PHE A 122 -21.51 13.04 26.33
C PHE A 122 -21.00 11.60 26.46
N ASN A 123 -19.73 11.43 26.80
CA ASN A 123 -19.09 10.17 27.14
C ASN A 123 -18.56 10.19 28.58
N LEU A 124 -18.57 9.03 29.22
CA LEU A 124 -18.03 8.82 30.57
C LEU A 124 -16.58 8.39 30.47
N LEU A 125 -15.70 9.05 31.22
CA LEU A 125 -14.28 8.73 31.31
C LEU A 125 -14.02 8.11 32.69
N LEU A 126 -13.47 6.89 32.70
CA LEU A 126 -13.23 6.08 33.90
C LEU A 126 -11.72 5.88 34.07
N SER A 127 -11.14 6.54 35.08
CA SER A 127 -9.72 6.49 35.42
C SER A 127 -9.48 5.57 36.61
N GLU A 128 -8.37 4.83 36.63
CA GLU A 128 -8.00 3.91 37.71
C GLU A 128 -7.84 4.56 39.10
N LYS A 129 -7.66 5.89 39.15
CA LYS A 129 -7.45 6.64 40.40
C LYS A 129 -8.74 7.01 41.11
N ASP A 130 -9.80 7.23 40.34
CA ASP A 130 -11.02 7.88 40.81
C ASP A 130 -12.29 7.04 40.56
N ALA A 131 -12.25 6.08 39.63
CA ALA A 131 -13.42 5.33 39.19
C ALA A 131 -13.47 3.90 39.72
N ASP A 132 -14.67 3.46 40.11
CA ASP A 132 -14.97 2.09 40.49
C ASP A 132 -15.99 1.47 39.51
N ILE A 133 -15.74 0.22 39.10
CA ILE A 133 -16.61 -0.53 38.18
C ILE A 133 -17.09 -1.81 38.85
N TYR A 134 -18.40 -1.98 38.93
CA TYR A 134 -19.07 -3.19 39.41
C TYR A 134 -19.68 -3.95 38.24
N CYS A 135 -19.19 -5.15 37.95
CA CYS A 135 -19.68 -5.98 36.85
C CYS A 135 -20.49 -7.16 37.39
N PHE A 136 -21.72 -7.32 36.90
CA PHE A 136 -22.60 -8.44 37.23
C PHE A 136 -22.57 -9.44 36.07
N CYS A 137 -21.75 -10.49 36.22
CA CYS A 137 -21.52 -11.49 35.19
C CYS A 137 -22.57 -12.61 35.28
N GLN A 138 -23.17 -12.99 34.15
CA GLN A 138 -24.16 -14.08 34.12
C GLN A 138 -23.54 -15.50 34.05
N ASN A 139 -22.20 -15.64 33.99
CA ASN A 139 -21.53 -16.94 33.89
C ASN A 139 -20.30 -17.06 34.83
N PRO A 140 -20.25 -18.04 35.75
CA PRO A 140 -19.24 -18.10 36.83
C PRO A 140 -17.91 -18.81 36.48
N SER A 141 -17.62 -19.19 35.22
CA SER A 141 -16.48 -20.07 34.90
C SER A 141 -15.16 -19.37 34.58
N ILE A 142 -15.03 -18.05 34.76
CA ILE A 142 -13.83 -17.29 34.37
C ILE A 142 -13.41 -16.35 35.50
N TYR A 143 -12.85 -16.87 36.60
CA TYR A 143 -12.05 -16.04 37.51
C TYR A 143 -10.90 -16.83 38.16
N PRO A 144 -9.64 -16.37 38.03
CA PRO A 144 -8.55 -16.79 38.89
C PRO A 144 -8.69 -16.09 40.25
N ARG A 145 -8.88 -16.87 41.33
CA ARG A 145 -8.73 -16.36 42.71
C ARG A 145 -7.28 -15.94 42.92
N SER A 146 -7.02 -14.64 42.97
CA SER A 146 -5.76 -14.11 43.50
C SER A 146 -6.00 -13.65 44.93
N ALA A 147 -5.48 -14.42 45.89
CA ALA A 147 -5.33 -13.96 47.26
C ALA A 147 -4.03 -14.49 47.88
N VAL A 148 -3.05 -13.59 47.91
CA VAL A 148 -2.24 -13.23 49.08
C VAL A 148 -1.09 -14.16 49.51
N ALA A 149 -0.04 -13.46 49.96
CA ALA A 149 0.97 -13.84 50.94
C ALA A 149 2.21 -14.62 50.48
N ARG A 150 3.32 -13.87 50.53
CA ARG A 150 4.61 -14.24 51.14
C ARG A 150 4.60 -15.63 51.78
N LYS A 151 5.52 -16.49 51.37
CA LYS A 151 5.81 -17.71 52.13
C LYS A 151 7.31 -17.96 52.25
N ASP A 152 7.81 -17.64 53.44
CA ASP A 152 8.93 -18.34 54.05
C ASP A 152 8.59 -19.83 54.22
N SER A 153 9.55 -20.66 53.82
CA SER A 153 9.94 -21.97 54.38
C SER A 153 8.92 -23.11 54.60
N CYS A 154 9.35 -24.28 54.10
CA CYS A 154 9.30 -25.64 54.66
C CYS A 154 8.05 -26.56 54.57
N THR A 155 8.34 -27.74 53.98
CA THR A 155 7.93 -29.13 54.27
C THR A 155 6.49 -29.67 54.06
N VAL A 156 6.39 -30.54 53.04
CA VAL A 156 5.75 -31.89 52.96
C VAL A 156 4.43 -32.15 53.70
N SER A 157 3.36 -32.45 52.96
CA SER A 157 2.67 -33.76 52.97
C SER A 157 1.54 -33.80 51.94
N ALA A 158 1.34 -34.98 51.36
CA ALA A 158 0.42 -35.30 50.29
C ALA A 158 -1.05 -35.29 50.71
N GLN A 159 -1.96 -34.85 49.83
CA GLN A 159 -3.25 -35.48 49.62
C GLN A 159 -3.91 -35.05 48.29
N ILE A 160 -4.64 -36.01 47.73
CA ILE A 160 -5.10 -36.13 46.34
C ILE A 160 -6.22 -35.13 46.04
N VAL A 161 -6.06 -34.30 45.01
CA VAL A 161 -7.16 -33.60 44.33
C VAL A 161 -7.06 -33.90 42.84
N ASN A 162 -8.00 -34.69 42.34
CA ASN A 162 -8.15 -35.01 40.93
C ASN A 162 -8.40 -33.72 40.13
N ARG A 163 -7.33 -33.14 39.56
CA ARG A 163 -7.44 -32.22 38.43
C ARG A 163 -7.74 -33.05 37.19
N THR A 164 -8.91 -32.85 36.59
CA THR A 164 -9.20 -33.27 35.21
C THR A 164 -8.15 -32.65 34.29
N LYS A 165 -7.12 -33.41 33.94
CA LYS A 165 -6.06 -33.02 33.01
C LYS A 165 -6.68 -32.83 31.63
N ALA A 166 -6.42 -31.68 31.00
CA ALA A 166 -6.67 -31.52 29.57
C ALA A 166 -5.95 -32.66 28.80
N PRO A 167 -6.58 -33.23 27.75
CA PRO A 167 -5.99 -34.35 27.02
C PRO A 167 -4.69 -33.89 26.35
N ARG A 168 -3.56 -34.49 26.74
CA ARG A 168 -2.26 -34.25 26.11
C ARG A 168 -2.22 -35.00 24.79
N TYR A 169 -2.21 -34.27 23.67
CA TYR A 169 -2.13 -34.87 22.34
C TYR A 169 -0.69 -35.24 22.01
N THR A 170 -0.51 -36.43 21.44
CA THR A 170 0.78 -36.88 20.88
C THR A 170 0.74 -36.72 19.38
N TYR A 171 1.80 -36.13 18.81
CA TYR A 171 1.95 -35.90 17.37
C TYR A 171 3.02 -36.83 16.79
N THR A 172 2.72 -37.41 15.62
CA THR A 172 3.62 -38.34 14.92
C THR A 172 4.25 -37.63 13.72
N PRO A 173 5.58 -37.69 13.54
CA PRO A 173 6.23 -37.20 12.32
C PRO A 173 5.74 -37.95 11.07
N LEU A 174 5.77 -37.28 9.91
CA LEU A 174 5.25 -37.86 8.68
C LEU A 174 6.06 -39.08 8.18
N GLY A 175 7.36 -39.12 8.49
CA GLY A 175 8.22 -40.28 8.20
C GLY A 175 7.92 -41.53 9.03
N ASP A 176 7.26 -41.38 10.17
CA ASP A 176 7.00 -42.47 11.12
C ASP A 176 5.57 -43.03 11.03
N LEU A 177 4.83 -42.66 9.99
CA LEU A 177 3.43 -43.05 9.81
C LEU A 177 3.29 -44.55 9.51
N LYS A 178 2.42 -45.21 10.28
CA LYS A 178 2.11 -46.65 10.11
C LYS A 178 0.69 -46.83 9.58
N ALA A 179 0.55 -47.56 8.48
CA ALA A 179 -0.75 -47.85 7.88
C ALA A 179 -1.72 -48.48 8.89
N GLY A 180 -2.99 -48.08 8.84
CA GLY A 180 -4.05 -48.56 9.74
C GLY A 180 -4.15 -47.85 11.08
N SER A 181 -3.17 -47.01 11.45
CA SER A 181 -3.20 -46.24 12.69
C SER A 181 -4.00 -44.94 12.57
N VAL A 182 -4.48 -44.42 13.71
CA VAL A 182 -5.07 -43.08 13.82
C VAL A 182 -4.09 -42.20 14.60
N VAL A 183 -3.67 -41.10 13.99
CA VAL A 183 -2.59 -40.24 14.49
C VAL A 183 -3.00 -38.77 14.49
N ASN A 184 -2.22 -37.95 15.17
CA ASN A 184 -2.27 -36.49 15.07
C ASN A 184 -0.99 -36.03 14.39
N VAL A 185 -1.08 -35.09 13.46
CA VAL A 185 0.08 -34.66 12.68
C VAL A 185 0.11 -33.14 12.54
N TYR A 186 1.32 -32.63 12.40
CA TYR A 186 1.59 -31.31 11.84
C TYR A 186 2.27 -31.50 10.49
N GLY A 187 1.96 -30.62 9.54
CA GLY A 187 2.65 -30.60 8.27
C GLY A 187 2.54 -29.25 7.58
N VAL A 188 3.53 -28.93 6.76
CA VAL A 188 3.59 -27.79 5.85
C VAL A 188 2.90 -28.17 4.56
N VAL A 189 1.95 -27.37 4.11
CA VAL A 189 1.21 -27.60 2.87
C VAL A 189 2.11 -27.30 1.67
N VAL A 190 2.36 -28.29 0.83
CA VAL A 190 3.13 -28.14 -0.43
C VAL A 190 2.24 -28.07 -1.66
N PHE A 191 0.99 -28.53 -1.53
CA PHE A 191 -0.01 -28.47 -2.58
C PHE A 191 -1.41 -28.59 -1.97
N PHE A 192 -2.39 -27.89 -2.50
CA PHE A 192 -3.78 -28.07 -2.09
C PHE A 192 -4.74 -27.78 -3.25
N LYS A 193 -5.92 -28.39 -3.18
CA LYS A 193 -7.08 -28.04 -4.01
C LYS A 193 -8.10 -27.31 -3.16
N GLN A 194 -8.80 -26.36 -3.78
CA GLN A 194 -9.99 -25.78 -3.16
C GLN A 194 -11.03 -26.88 -2.87
N PRO A 195 -11.79 -26.78 -1.77
CA PRO A 195 -12.83 -27.76 -1.49
C PRO A 195 -13.82 -27.84 -2.64
N PHE A 196 -14.12 -29.06 -3.09
CA PHE A 196 -15.05 -29.31 -4.19
C PHE A 196 -16.10 -30.33 -3.76
N LYS A 197 -17.29 -30.26 -4.37
CA LYS A 197 -18.37 -31.19 -4.08
C LYS A 197 -17.96 -32.60 -4.52
N SER A 198 -18.03 -33.56 -3.61
CA SER A 198 -17.80 -34.96 -3.95
C SER A 198 -19.00 -35.54 -4.71
N HIS A 199 -18.90 -36.79 -5.19
CA HIS A 199 -20.06 -37.50 -5.75
C HIS A 199 -21.15 -37.81 -4.71
N GLY A 200 -20.84 -37.70 -3.43
CA GLY A 200 -21.79 -37.86 -2.32
C GLY A 200 -22.44 -36.53 -1.90
N THR A 201 -22.82 -36.46 -0.63
CA THR A 201 -23.39 -35.25 0.00
C THR A 201 -22.32 -34.25 0.45
N ASP A 202 -21.09 -34.71 0.62
CA ASP A 202 -20.06 -33.98 1.36
C ASP A 202 -19.08 -33.26 0.41
N PHE A 203 -18.37 -32.26 0.92
CA PHE A 203 -17.27 -31.61 0.24
C PHE A 203 -15.95 -32.34 0.52
N CYS A 204 -15.05 -32.33 -0.46
CA CYS A 204 -13.74 -32.96 -0.39
C CYS A 204 -12.62 -31.93 -0.60
N SER A 205 -11.60 -31.97 0.26
CA SER A 205 -10.34 -31.27 0.07
C SER A 205 -9.21 -32.27 -0.07
N SER A 206 -8.41 -32.11 -1.13
CA SER A 206 -7.17 -32.85 -1.30
C SER A 206 -5.98 -31.91 -1.14
N LEU A 207 -5.08 -32.21 -0.21
CA LEU A 207 -3.83 -31.49 -0.03
C LEU A 207 -2.65 -32.46 0.12
N LYS A 208 -1.44 -31.95 -0.06
CA LYS A 208 -0.19 -32.65 0.24
C LYS A 208 0.57 -31.87 1.29
N ILE A 209 1.09 -32.58 2.28
CA ILE A 209 1.86 -32.00 3.36
C ILE A 209 3.25 -32.63 3.45
N THR A 210 4.19 -31.87 3.98
CA THR A 210 5.54 -32.32 4.32
C THR A 210 5.92 -31.84 5.72
N ASP A 211 6.97 -32.40 6.31
CA ASP A 211 7.53 -31.95 7.59
C ASP A 211 9.06 -32.12 7.56
N LYS A 212 9.73 -31.99 8.71
CA LYS A 212 11.18 -32.14 8.84
C LYS A 212 11.72 -33.50 8.33
N SER A 213 10.88 -34.52 8.15
CA SER A 213 11.27 -35.81 7.56
C SER A 213 11.33 -35.79 6.02
N ASN A 214 10.90 -34.70 5.38
CA ASN A 214 10.88 -34.49 3.93
C ASN A 214 10.06 -35.51 3.14
N HIS A 215 9.08 -36.14 3.78
CA HIS A 215 8.12 -37.04 3.14
C HIS A 215 6.84 -36.29 2.73
N ASN A 216 6.50 -36.35 1.44
CA ASN A 216 5.27 -35.76 0.92
C ASN A 216 4.10 -36.74 1.09
N ILE A 217 3.19 -36.42 2.01
CA ILE A 217 2.01 -37.24 2.33
C ILE A 217 0.74 -36.58 1.80
N GLY A 218 -0.05 -37.35 1.04
CA GLY A 218 -1.35 -36.91 0.55
C GLY A 218 -2.41 -36.99 1.65
N CYS A 219 -3.26 -35.98 1.76
CA CYS A 219 -4.37 -35.92 2.70
C CYS A 219 -5.68 -35.66 1.95
N THR A 220 -6.70 -36.43 2.28
CA THR A 220 -8.07 -36.28 1.76
C THR A 220 -9.02 -36.04 2.92
N ILE A 221 -9.65 -34.88 2.96
CA ILE A 221 -10.52 -34.44 4.04
C ILE A 221 -11.94 -34.30 3.50
N PHE A 222 -12.90 -34.95 4.14
CA PHE A 222 -14.33 -34.88 3.83
C PHE A 222 -15.07 -34.14 4.94
N CYS A 223 -15.75 -33.04 4.62
CA CYS A 223 -16.63 -32.33 5.56
C CYS A 223 -17.98 -32.01 4.90
N GLU A 224 -19.06 -31.98 5.69
CA GLU A 224 -20.39 -31.64 5.18
C GLU A 224 -20.49 -30.17 4.76
N LYS A 225 -19.82 -29.27 5.49
CA LYS A 225 -19.85 -27.82 5.26
C LYS A 225 -18.52 -27.30 4.75
N LEU A 226 -18.58 -26.40 3.76
CA LEU A 226 -17.41 -25.71 3.21
C LEU A 226 -16.59 -24.95 4.28
N GLU A 227 -17.26 -24.43 5.31
CA GLU A 227 -16.64 -23.65 6.39
C GLU A 227 -15.77 -24.51 7.33
N GLU A 228 -16.04 -25.81 7.41
CA GLU A 228 -15.34 -26.78 8.27
C GLU A 228 -14.03 -27.29 7.63
N HIS A 229 -13.81 -26.99 6.35
CA HIS A 229 -12.57 -27.34 5.65
C HIS A 229 -11.37 -26.49 6.11
N PRO A 230 -10.14 -27.00 5.98
CA PRO A 230 -8.94 -26.26 6.31
C PRO A 230 -8.84 -24.95 5.51
N LYS A 231 -8.57 -23.84 6.23
CA LYS A 231 -8.45 -22.49 5.66
C LYS A 231 -7.02 -22.25 5.18
N ILE A 232 -6.68 -22.84 4.03
CA ILE A 232 -5.38 -22.74 3.38
C ILE A 232 -5.45 -21.64 2.32
N PHE A 233 -4.49 -20.70 2.35
CA PHE A 233 -4.42 -19.58 1.41
C PHE A 233 -3.20 -19.65 0.50
N GLN A 234 -2.13 -20.34 0.91
CA GLN A 234 -0.94 -20.48 0.09
C GLN A 234 -0.18 -21.76 0.42
N ASN A 235 0.65 -22.20 -0.53
CA ASN A 235 1.65 -23.22 -0.23
C ASN A 235 2.65 -22.65 0.79
N GLY A 236 3.03 -23.46 1.77
CA GLY A 236 3.80 -23.04 2.94
C GLY A 236 2.96 -22.83 4.19
N ASP A 237 1.64 -22.68 4.08
CA ASP A 237 0.77 -22.69 5.26
C ASP A 237 0.97 -23.99 6.06
N ILE A 238 0.90 -23.90 7.39
CA ILE A 238 1.06 -25.05 8.28
C ILE A 238 -0.32 -25.57 8.64
N VAL A 239 -0.52 -26.89 8.61
CA VAL A 239 -1.78 -27.53 9.01
C VAL A 239 -1.53 -28.51 10.16
N ARG A 240 -2.38 -28.41 11.18
CA ARG A 240 -2.49 -29.35 12.28
C ARG A 240 -3.76 -30.16 12.10
N MET A 241 -3.63 -31.48 12.10
CA MET A 241 -4.75 -32.41 12.00
C MET A 241 -4.78 -33.36 13.19
N HIS A 242 -5.93 -33.45 13.84
CA HIS A 242 -6.20 -34.41 14.90
C HIS A 242 -7.06 -35.55 14.39
N ARG A 243 -6.77 -36.77 14.85
CA ARG A 243 -7.53 -38.00 14.53
C ARG A 243 -7.66 -38.27 13.03
N VAL A 244 -6.52 -38.33 12.34
CA VAL A 244 -6.44 -38.77 10.94
C VAL A 244 -6.01 -40.23 10.85
N LYS A 245 -6.70 -41.01 10.01
CA LYS A 245 -6.35 -42.40 9.74
C LYS A 245 -5.35 -42.48 8.61
N VAL A 246 -4.29 -43.24 8.85
CA VAL A 246 -3.27 -43.57 7.87
C VAL A 246 -3.79 -44.72 6.99
N GLN A 247 -4.03 -44.47 5.71
CA GLN A 247 -4.49 -45.46 4.73
C GLN A 247 -3.44 -45.67 3.64
N LEU A 248 -3.35 -46.89 3.13
CA LEU A 248 -2.53 -47.20 1.96
C LEU A 248 -3.41 -47.08 0.71
N PHE A 249 -3.03 -46.19 -0.20
CA PHE A 249 -3.71 -46.01 -1.49
C PHE A 249 -2.67 -45.99 -2.60
N ASN A 250 -2.80 -46.87 -3.60
CA ASN A 250 -1.80 -47.06 -4.68
C ASN A 250 -0.36 -47.19 -4.16
N ASN A 251 -0.15 -48.06 -3.16
CA ASN A 251 1.12 -48.25 -2.46
C ASN A 251 1.72 -47.00 -1.79
N THR A 252 0.93 -45.93 -1.64
CA THR A 252 1.37 -44.67 -1.02
C THR A 252 0.57 -44.42 0.25
N ILE A 253 1.23 -43.88 1.29
CA ILE A 253 0.56 -43.48 2.52
C ILE A 253 -0.28 -42.22 2.27
N THR A 254 -1.54 -42.28 2.68
CA THR A 254 -2.49 -41.16 2.63
C THR A 254 -3.18 -40.98 3.97
N LEU A 255 -3.55 -39.74 4.30
CA LEU A 255 -4.28 -39.40 5.51
C LEU A 255 -5.73 -39.11 5.16
N VAL A 256 -6.66 -39.74 5.88
CA VAL A 256 -8.10 -39.52 5.74
C VAL A 256 -8.68 -39.15 7.09
N ASN A 257 -9.59 -38.18 7.12
CA ASN A 257 -10.24 -37.77 8.37
C ASN A 257 -11.12 -38.87 8.96
N THR A 258 -11.28 -38.87 10.29
CA THR A 258 -12.13 -39.84 11.02
C THR A 258 -13.09 -39.15 11.98
N PHE A 259 -13.86 -39.92 12.74
CA PHE A 259 -14.81 -39.38 13.72
C PHE A 259 -14.12 -38.50 14.78
N GLY A 260 -14.64 -37.28 14.96
CA GLY A 260 -14.06 -36.27 15.85
C GLY A 260 -12.77 -35.64 15.31
N PHE A 261 -12.56 -35.67 13.99
CA PHE A 261 -11.50 -34.94 13.31
C PHE A 261 -11.57 -33.44 13.62
N SER A 262 -10.39 -32.83 13.80
CA SER A 262 -10.25 -31.40 13.98
C SER A 262 -9.04 -30.92 13.18
N VAL A 263 -9.21 -29.78 12.51
CA VAL A 263 -8.16 -29.17 11.69
C VAL A 263 -7.98 -27.69 12.05
N VAL A 264 -6.72 -27.28 12.08
CA VAL A 264 -6.31 -25.90 12.32
C VAL A 264 -5.20 -25.57 11.34
N THR A 265 -5.29 -24.42 10.69
CA THR A 265 -4.24 -23.94 9.78
C THR A 265 -3.56 -22.70 10.35
N PHE A 266 -2.29 -22.48 10.01
CA PHE A 266 -1.46 -21.37 10.47
C PHE A 266 -0.70 -20.79 9.28
N ASP A 267 -0.26 -19.54 9.41
CA ASP A 267 0.64 -18.95 8.42
C ASP A 267 2.02 -19.62 8.46
N GLY A 268 2.56 -19.91 7.27
CA GLY A 268 3.93 -20.40 7.12
C GLY A 268 4.99 -19.33 7.32
N LYS A 269 4.63 -18.04 7.16
CA LYS A 269 5.55 -16.92 7.36
C LYS A 269 5.71 -16.65 8.86
N PRO A 270 6.93 -16.34 9.35
CA PRO A 270 7.16 -15.95 10.73
C PRO A 270 6.66 -14.51 10.95
N SER A 271 5.34 -14.31 10.98
CA SER A 271 4.71 -13.12 11.53
C SER A 271 4.69 -13.28 13.05
N GLY A 272 5.20 -12.31 13.81
CA GLY A 272 5.45 -12.43 15.26
C GLY A 272 4.30 -12.88 16.18
N SER A 273 3.08 -13.07 15.65
CA SER A 273 1.94 -13.73 16.31
C SER A 273 1.50 -14.99 15.55
N VAL A 274 1.51 -16.16 16.21
CA VAL A 274 0.98 -17.42 15.66
C VAL A 274 -0.54 -17.47 15.88
N GLU A 275 -1.32 -17.01 14.90
CA GLU A 275 -2.78 -17.05 14.97
C GLU A 275 -3.36 -18.30 14.28
N PRO A 276 -4.17 -19.13 14.98
CA PRO A 276 -4.84 -20.27 14.39
C PRO A 276 -6.02 -19.86 13.51
N ARG A 277 -6.00 -20.27 12.24
CA ARG A 277 -7.13 -20.18 11.32
C ARG A 277 -7.98 -21.45 11.44
N THR A 278 -9.15 -21.32 12.08
CA THR A 278 -10.08 -22.44 12.28
C THR A 278 -11.54 -22.00 12.16
N SER A 279 -12.44 -22.95 12.02
CA SER A 279 -13.89 -22.79 12.14
C SER A 279 -14.45 -23.44 13.39
N SER A 280 -13.62 -24.16 14.17
CA SER A 280 -14.02 -24.75 15.44
C SER A 280 -14.15 -23.68 16.52
N ARG A 281 -15.24 -23.76 17.32
CA ARG A 281 -15.50 -22.85 18.44
C ARG A 281 -14.58 -23.09 19.64
N THR A 282 -13.92 -24.24 19.69
CA THR A 282 -13.05 -24.66 20.81
C THR A 282 -11.78 -25.27 20.25
N VAL A 283 -10.73 -24.47 20.10
CA VAL A 283 -9.39 -24.93 19.75
C VAL A 283 -8.51 -24.86 20.98
N HIS A 284 -8.03 -26.03 21.43
CA HIS A 284 -6.93 -26.09 22.37
C HIS A 284 -5.62 -25.86 21.61
N PHE A 285 -4.95 -24.78 21.93
CA PHE A 285 -3.64 -24.42 21.41
C PHE A 285 -2.77 -24.06 22.62
N ASP A 286 -1.81 -24.92 22.91
CA ASP A 286 -0.91 -24.75 24.06
C ASP A 286 0.46 -24.19 23.63
N GLU A 287 1.31 -23.93 24.62
CA GLU A 287 2.66 -23.41 24.42
C GLU A 287 3.56 -24.41 23.66
N GLU A 288 3.30 -25.72 23.76
CA GLU A 288 4.04 -26.72 22.99
C GLU A 288 3.64 -26.71 21.51
N ASP A 289 2.34 -26.57 21.22
CA ASP A 289 1.79 -26.40 19.89
C ASP A 289 2.35 -25.12 19.23
N ARG A 290 2.45 -24.01 19.98
CA ARG A 290 3.06 -22.76 19.52
C ARG A 290 4.51 -22.97 19.10
N ARG A 291 5.32 -23.59 19.95
CA ARG A 291 6.72 -23.90 19.64
C ARG A 291 6.86 -24.78 18.40
N ARG A 292 5.99 -25.78 18.23
CA ARG A 292 6.01 -26.65 17.03
C ARG A 292 5.72 -25.88 15.74
N VAL A 293 4.77 -24.94 15.78
CA VAL A 293 4.48 -24.09 14.61
C VAL A 293 5.66 -23.18 14.30
N GLU A 294 6.26 -22.53 15.31
CA GLU A 294 7.44 -21.67 15.14
C GLU A 294 8.65 -22.44 14.61
N GLU A 295 8.87 -23.67 15.09
CA GLU A 295 9.90 -24.56 14.57
C GLU A 295 9.68 -24.91 13.10
N LEU A 296 8.43 -25.13 12.68
CA LEU A 296 8.09 -25.40 11.28
C LEU A 296 8.23 -24.14 10.42
N GLN A 297 7.85 -22.95 10.90
CA GLN A 297 8.08 -21.68 10.22
C GLN A 297 9.58 -21.41 10.01
N THR A 298 10.40 -21.68 11.02
CA THR A 298 11.85 -21.57 10.95
C THR A 298 12.45 -22.61 9.98
N TRP A 299 11.90 -23.82 9.96
CA TRP A 299 12.31 -24.87 9.03
C TRP A 299 11.98 -24.54 7.57
N ILE A 300 10.78 -24.02 7.29
CA ILE A 300 10.39 -23.52 5.95
C ILE A 300 11.39 -22.46 5.48
N SER A 301 11.75 -21.52 6.37
CA SER A 301 12.67 -20.42 6.09
C SER A 301 14.12 -20.88 5.86
N SER A 302 14.56 -21.93 6.56
CA SER A 302 15.96 -22.40 6.48
C SER A 302 16.23 -23.35 5.31
N GLN A 303 15.25 -24.13 4.87
CA GLN A 303 15.46 -25.14 3.83
C GLN A 303 15.08 -24.71 2.40
N ASN A 304 14.59 -23.48 2.19
CA ASN A 304 14.12 -23.02 0.85
C ASN A 304 13.20 -24.06 0.16
N ILE A 305 12.39 -24.80 0.94
CA ILE A 305 11.55 -25.91 0.45
C ILE A 305 10.54 -25.44 -0.58
N LEU A 306 10.29 -24.12 -0.60
CA LEU A 306 9.31 -23.45 -1.43
C LEU A 306 9.96 -22.29 -2.19
N LEU A 307 10.77 -22.57 -3.22
CA LEU A 307 11.03 -21.60 -4.29
C LEU A 307 11.00 -22.28 -5.66
N PRO A 308 10.37 -21.69 -6.70
CA PRO A 308 9.51 -20.51 -6.73
C PRO A 308 8.05 -20.95 -7.00
N LEU A 309 7.23 -21.19 -5.97
CA LEU A 309 5.81 -21.52 -6.19
C LEU A 309 4.93 -20.29 -5.99
N THR A 310 4.66 -19.63 -7.13
CA THR A 310 3.59 -18.64 -7.38
C THR A 310 3.25 -17.72 -6.20
N SER A 311 4.14 -16.76 -5.94
CA SER A 311 3.68 -15.52 -5.32
C SER A 311 2.58 -14.95 -6.21
N SER A 312 1.46 -14.52 -5.61
CA SER A 312 0.40 -13.80 -6.32
C SER A 312 1.04 -12.74 -7.22
N VAL A 313 0.68 -12.73 -8.49
CA VAL A 313 1.21 -11.79 -9.49
C VAL A 313 0.27 -10.60 -9.58
N SER A 314 0.82 -9.38 -9.62
CA SER A 314 0.02 -8.17 -9.85
C SER A 314 -0.43 -8.08 -11.30
N LEU A 315 -1.54 -7.40 -11.56
CA LEU A 315 -2.08 -7.15 -12.90
C LEU A 315 -1.03 -6.48 -13.81
N SER A 316 -0.17 -5.63 -13.26
CA SER A 316 0.94 -4.99 -13.97
C SER A 316 2.04 -5.95 -14.46
N ALA A 317 2.21 -7.10 -13.81
CA ALA A 317 3.29 -8.06 -14.10
C ALA A 317 2.79 -9.30 -14.88
N VAL A 318 1.51 -9.33 -15.29
CA VAL A 318 0.92 -10.46 -15.99
C VAL A 318 1.50 -10.61 -17.40
N GLN A 319 2.01 -11.81 -17.69
CA GLN A 319 2.47 -12.20 -19.02
C GLN A 319 1.35 -12.89 -19.81
N PRO A 320 1.17 -12.56 -21.11
CA PRO A 320 0.23 -13.29 -21.97
C PRO A 320 0.56 -14.80 -22.01
N LYS A 321 -0.47 -15.64 -22.11
CA LYS A 321 -0.37 -17.12 -22.16
C LYS A 321 0.14 -17.77 -20.86
N ALA A 322 0.39 -17.01 -19.81
CA ALA A 322 0.81 -17.53 -18.51
C ALA A 322 -0.38 -17.98 -17.64
N TYR A 323 -0.07 -18.85 -16.69
CA TYR A 323 -0.94 -19.16 -15.55
C TYR A 323 -0.38 -18.50 -14.30
N PHE A 324 -1.23 -17.88 -13.50
CA PHE A 324 -0.82 -17.15 -12.31
C PHE A 324 -1.91 -17.12 -11.23
N ASP A 325 -1.53 -16.78 -10.00
CA ASP A 325 -2.46 -16.51 -8.92
C ASP A 325 -2.66 -14.99 -8.81
N LEU A 326 -3.90 -14.54 -8.61
CA LEU A 326 -4.26 -13.12 -8.50
C LEU A 326 -4.94 -12.84 -7.16
N THR A 327 -4.44 -11.85 -6.43
CA THR A 327 -5.07 -11.31 -5.21
C THR A 327 -5.66 -9.95 -5.55
N CYS A 328 -6.97 -9.81 -5.39
CA CYS A 328 -7.71 -8.66 -5.91
C CYS A 328 -8.97 -8.39 -5.07
N GLN A 329 -9.57 -7.22 -5.28
CA GLN A 329 -10.89 -6.90 -4.75
C GLN A 329 -11.93 -7.03 -5.85
N LEU A 330 -13.07 -7.64 -5.52
CA LEU A 330 -14.22 -7.75 -6.41
C LEU A 330 -14.98 -6.42 -6.46
N LEU A 331 -15.17 -5.86 -7.65
CA LEU A 331 -15.89 -4.61 -7.85
C LEU A 331 -17.32 -4.85 -8.32
N ALA A 332 -17.48 -5.72 -9.31
CA ALA A 332 -18.77 -6.10 -9.86
C ALA A 332 -18.73 -7.54 -10.37
N LYS A 333 -19.89 -8.18 -10.45
CA LYS A 333 -20.04 -9.49 -11.09
C LYS A 333 -21.31 -9.51 -11.94
N ALA A 334 -21.34 -10.34 -12.97
CA ALA A 334 -22.53 -10.52 -13.79
C ALA A 334 -22.55 -11.94 -14.38
N PRO A 335 -23.70 -12.62 -14.43
CA PRO A 335 -23.83 -13.86 -15.19
C PRO A 335 -23.73 -13.56 -16.69
N VAL A 336 -22.89 -14.30 -17.41
CA VAL A 336 -22.79 -14.21 -18.88
C VAL A 336 -23.67 -15.29 -19.52
N ASP A 337 -23.59 -16.52 -18.99
CA ASP A 337 -24.44 -17.63 -19.39
C ASP A 337 -24.71 -18.56 -18.18
N SER A 338 -25.37 -19.70 -18.40
CA SER A 338 -25.68 -20.66 -17.33
C SER A 338 -24.44 -21.24 -16.64
N THR A 339 -23.31 -21.29 -17.35
CA THR A 339 -22.03 -21.89 -16.98
C THR A 339 -20.90 -20.89 -16.75
N CYS A 340 -21.08 -19.61 -17.08
CA CYS A 340 -20.06 -18.58 -17.10
C CYS A 340 -20.53 -17.34 -16.34
N SER A 341 -19.67 -16.84 -15.43
CA SER A 341 -19.87 -15.58 -14.74
C SER A 341 -18.67 -14.66 -15.00
N LEU A 342 -18.94 -13.39 -15.27
CA LEU A 342 -17.96 -12.32 -15.35
C LEU A 342 -17.70 -11.75 -13.95
N LEU A 343 -16.43 -11.65 -13.57
CA LEU A 343 -15.97 -10.90 -12.40
C LEU A 343 -15.14 -9.71 -12.87
N ARG A 344 -15.50 -8.50 -12.43
CA ARG A 344 -14.69 -7.29 -12.59
C ARG A 344 -13.90 -7.09 -11.31
N VAL A 345 -12.58 -7.19 -11.42
CA VAL A 345 -11.67 -7.17 -10.27
C VAL A 345 -10.53 -6.19 -10.49
N TRP A 346 -9.94 -5.72 -9.41
CA TRP A 346 -8.74 -4.87 -9.45
C TRP A 346 -7.79 -5.21 -8.30
N ASP A 347 -6.49 -4.99 -8.49
CA ASP A 347 -5.48 -5.17 -7.45
C ASP A 347 -4.75 -3.86 -7.08
N GLY A 348 -5.23 -2.73 -7.59
CA GLY A 348 -4.59 -1.43 -7.46
C GLY A 348 -3.49 -1.14 -8.48
N THR A 349 -3.14 -2.10 -9.35
CA THR A 349 -2.13 -1.93 -10.42
C THR A 349 -2.75 -1.91 -11.81
N ARG A 350 -2.12 -1.18 -12.74
CA ARG A 350 -2.56 -1.12 -14.15
C ARG A 350 -1.93 -2.26 -14.94
N CYS A 351 -2.75 -3.04 -15.65
CA CYS A 351 -2.23 -4.05 -16.57
C CYS A 351 -1.65 -3.36 -17.83
N PRO A 352 -0.48 -3.80 -18.33
CA PRO A 352 0.09 -3.24 -19.56
C PRO A 352 -0.74 -3.57 -20.82
N ASN A 353 -1.64 -4.55 -20.75
CA ASN A 353 -2.47 -5.00 -21.87
C ASN A 353 -3.89 -4.45 -21.75
N THR A 354 -4.52 -4.13 -22.88
CA THR A 354 -5.92 -3.71 -22.94
C THR A 354 -6.85 -4.89 -22.67
N PHE A 355 -7.84 -4.73 -21.81
CA PHE A 355 -8.82 -5.78 -21.53
C PHE A 355 -9.90 -5.84 -22.61
N LEU A 356 -10.37 -7.06 -22.94
CA LEU A 356 -11.55 -7.20 -23.80
C LEU A 356 -12.77 -6.68 -23.04
N LYS A 357 -13.55 -5.80 -23.67
CA LYS A 357 -14.85 -5.40 -23.16
C LYS A 357 -15.84 -6.54 -23.40
N VAL A 358 -16.32 -7.14 -22.32
CA VAL A 358 -17.37 -8.16 -22.38
C VAL A 358 -18.69 -7.44 -22.21
N ASP A 359 -19.52 -7.43 -23.25
CA ASP A 359 -20.85 -6.85 -23.19
C ASP A 359 -21.76 -7.79 -22.39
N VAL A 360 -22.28 -7.27 -21.27
CA VAL A 360 -23.26 -7.95 -20.40
C VAL A 360 -24.42 -7.01 -20.17
N ASP A 361 -25.64 -7.54 -20.02
CA ASP A 361 -26.83 -6.74 -19.74
C ASP A 361 -26.63 -5.92 -18.46
N PRO A 362 -26.75 -4.59 -18.49
CA PRO A 362 -26.61 -3.73 -17.31
C PRO A 362 -27.52 -4.12 -16.14
N ASN A 363 -28.66 -4.77 -16.41
CA ASN A 363 -29.61 -5.20 -15.39
C ASN A 363 -29.14 -6.43 -14.60
N ASP A 364 -28.23 -7.23 -15.16
CA ASP A 364 -27.72 -8.46 -14.55
C ASP A 364 -26.41 -8.23 -13.77
N VAL A 365 -25.88 -7.00 -13.77
CA VAL A 365 -24.64 -6.63 -13.07
C VAL A 365 -24.91 -6.33 -11.59
N GLU A 366 -24.34 -7.13 -10.70
CA GLU A 366 -24.30 -6.85 -9.27
C GLU A 366 -23.02 -6.05 -8.93
N GLY A 367 -23.18 -4.74 -8.71
CA GLY A 367 -22.10 -3.79 -8.44
C GLY A 367 -22.22 -2.51 -9.30
N PRO A 368 -21.23 -1.59 -9.26
CA PRO A 368 -21.22 -0.44 -10.14
C PRO A 368 -21.09 -0.87 -11.61
N THR A 369 -21.99 -0.38 -12.47
CA THR A 369 -22.02 -0.70 -13.91
C THR A 369 -21.01 0.12 -14.71
N THR A 370 -20.76 1.36 -14.29
CA THR A 370 -19.83 2.30 -14.92
C THR A 370 -18.80 2.81 -13.92
N PHE A 371 -17.53 2.86 -14.34
CA PHE A 371 -16.44 3.45 -13.58
C PHE A 371 -15.89 4.66 -14.34
N SER A 372 -15.16 5.57 -13.68
CA SER A 372 -14.46 6.65 -14.39
C SER A 372 -13.44 6.07 -15.35
N ARG A 373 -13.12 6.78 -16.45
CA ARG A 373 -12.16 6.34 -17.48
C ARG A 373 -10.80 5.96 -16.88
N GLU A 374 -10.40 6.64 -15.82
CA GLU A 374 -9.19 6.32 -15.06
C GLU A 374 -9.33 5.00 -14.29
N LYS A 375 -10.43 4.81 -13.54
CA LYS A 375 -10.68 3.57 -12.79
C LYS A 375 -10.84 2.36 -13.71
N GLU A 376 -11.46 2.50 -14.88
CA GLU A 376 -11.61 1.40 -15.85
C GLU A 376 -10.28 0.80 -16.29
N SER A 377 -9.21 1.59 -16.33
CA SER A 377 -7.88 1.10 -16.71
C SER A 377 -7.21 0.18 -15.68
N PHE A 378 -7.71 0.16 -14.44
CA PHE A 378 -7.24 -0.73 -13.37
C PHE A 378 -8.10 -1.99 -13.24
N ILE A 379 -9.21 -2.07 -13.97
CA ILE A 379 -10.19 -3.15 -13.84
C ILE A 379 -9.88 -4.24 -14.85
N ALA A 380 -9.60 -5.44 -14.33
CA ALA A 380 -9.49 -6.65 -15.11
C ALA A 380 -10.83 -7.39 -15.19
N ASN A 381 -11.13 -7.93 -16.37
CA ASN A 381 -12.27 -8.80 -16.61
C ASN A 381 -11.84 -10.27 -16.49
N VAL A 382 -12.47 -11.02 -15.58
CA VAL A 382 -12.21 -12.44 -15.34
C VAL A 382 -13.46 -13.26 -15.67
N LEU A 383 -13.35 -14.16 -16.64
CA LEU A 383 -14.41 -15.10 -17.01
C LEU A 383 -14.24 -16.40 -16.22
N VAL A 384 -15.26 -16.74 -15.44
CA VAL A 384 -15.27 -17.87 -14.51
C VAL A 384 -16.25 -18.93 -14.99
N TYR A 385 -15.75 -20.14 -15.26
CA TYR A 385 -16.53 -21.23 -15.87
C TYR A 385 -16.91 -22.35 -14.88
N ASP A 386 -17.98 -23.06 -15.23
CA ASP A 386 -18.46 -24.31 -14.65
C ASP A 386 -18.70 -24.24 -13.12
N ASN A 387 -18.06 -25.14 -12.36
CA ASN A 387 -18.19 -25.26 -10.91
C ASN A 387 -17.79 -23.98 -10.16
N HIS A 388 -16.94 -23.13 -10.76
CA HIS A 388 -16.53 -21.87 -10.16
C HIS A 388 -17.58 -20.77 -10.36
N SER A 389 -18.44 -20.89 -11.38
CA SER A 389 -19.54 -19.95 -11.65
C SER A 389 -20.60 -19.98 -10.54
N GLU A 390 -20.92 -21.16 -10.01
CA GLU A 390 -21.83 -21.29 -8.85
C GLU A 390 -21.29 -20.58 -7.60
N PHE A 391 -19.99 -20.68 -7.35
CA PHE A 391 -19.33 -19.98 -6.26
C PHE A 391 -19.26 -18.47 -6.52
N ALA A 392 -18.97 -18.05 -7.76
CA ALA A 392 -18.95 -16.65 -8.17
C ALA A 392 -20.29 -15.94 -7.90
N LYS A 393 -21.42 -16.63 -8.11
CA LYS A 393 -22.76 -16.11 -7.79
C LYS A 393 -22.95 -15.76 -6.32
N GLN A 394 -22.25 -16.44 -5.40
CA GLN A 394 -22.36 -16.21 -3.95
C GLN A 394 -21.44 -15.10 -3.45
N LEU A 395 -20.49 -14.63 -4.26
CA LEU A 395 -19.54 -13.57 -3.88
C LEU A 395 -20.22 -12.22 -3.79
N LYS A 396 -19.87 -11.41 -2.79
CA LYS A 396 -20.39 -10.04 -2.64
C LYS A 396 -19.40 -9.03 -3.22
N PRO A 397 -19.86 -8.02 -3.97
CA PRO A 397 -19.03 -6.88 -4.33
C PRO A 397 -18.35 -6.25 -3.10
N GLY A 398 -17.11 -5.80 -3.26
CA GLY A 398 -16.23 -5.30 -2.20
C GLY A 398 -15.40 -6.38 -1.50
N ALA A 399 -15.69 -7.67 -1.69
CA ALA A 399 -14.94 -8.77 -1.09
C ALA A 399 -13.52 -8.88 -1.65
N PHE A 400 -12.58 -9.25 -0.79
CA PHE A 400 -11.19 -9.53 -1.18
C PHE A 400 -11.04 -11.01 -1.56
N LEU A 401 -10.50 -11.27 -2.74
CA LEU A 401 -10.42 -12.59 -3.34
C LEU A 401 -8.98 -12.95 -3.68
N ARG A 402 -8.69 -14.24 -3.58
CA ARG A 402 -7.54 -14.87 -4.23
C ARG A 402 -8.04 -15.88 -5.26
N ILE A 403 -7.63 -15.69 -6.51
CA ILE A 403 -7.97 -16.53 -7.65
C ILE A 403 -6.72 -17.34 -8.00
N TYR A 404 -6.82 -18.66 -7.98
CA TYR A 404 -5.69 -19.56 -8.19
C TYR A 404 -5.66 -20.11 -9.61
N ASN A 405 -4.45 -20.15 -10.19
CA ASN A 405 -4.15 -20.73 -11.49
C ASN A 405 -5.06 -20.18 -12.62
N LEU A 406 -5.17 -18.86 -12.65
CA LEU A 406 -5.87 -18.07 -13.66
C LEU A 406 -5.07 -18.01 -14.95
N ARG A 407 -5.73 -18.15 -16.11
CA ARG A 407 -5.07 -18.14 -17.41
C ARG A 407 -5.21 -16.79 -18.10
N ALA A 408 -4.09 -16.21 -18.53
CA ALA A 408 -4.06 -15.06 -19.44
C ALA A 408 -4.18 -15.52 -20.89
N ILE A 409 -5.26 -15.14 -21.58
CA ILE A 409 -5.48 -15.45 -23.00
C ILE A 409 -5.41 -14.16 -23.81
N PRO A 410 -4.46 -14.01 -24.75
CA PRO A 410 -4.50 -12.94 -25.72
C PRO A 410 -5.58 -13.25 -26.78
N VAL A 411 -6.44 -12.28 -27.05
CA VAL A 411 -7.53 -12.32 -28.02
C VAL A 411 -7.31 -11.19 -29.00
N THR A 412 -7.13 -11.50 -30.28
CA THR A 412 -7.12 -10.52 -31.35
C THR A 412 -8.56 -10.17 -31.71
N SER A 413 -8.93 -8.90 -31.55
CA SER A 413 -10.23 -8.41 -32.00
C SER A 413 -10.02 -7.51 -33.23
N LYS A 414 -10.88 -7.66 -34.25
CA LYS A 414 -10.95 -6.74 -35.38
C LYS A 414 -12.05 -5.75 -35.08
N GLU A 415 -11.71 -4.60 -34.52
CA GLU A 415 -12.68 -3.51 -34.41
C GLU A 415 -12.95 -2.95 -35.82
N CYS A 416 -14.20 -3.05 -36.28
CA CYS A 416 -14.64 -2.34 -37.47
C CYS A 416 -14.78 -0.85 -37.12
N SER A 417 -13.79 -0.05 -37.52
CA SER A 417 -13.94 1.40 -37.54
C SER A 417 -15.07 1.79 -38.51
N VAL A 418 -16.00 2.63 -38.04
CA VAL A 418 -17.15 3.15 -38.82
C VAL A 418 -16.68 4.03 -40.01
N THR A 419 -15.38 4.34 -40.09
CA THR A 419 -14.72 4.98 -41.21
C THR A 419 -13.84 3.96 -41.91
N GLY A 420 -14.22 3.52 -43.12
CA GLY A 420 -13.61 2.42 -43.87
C GLY A 420 -12.15 2.60 -44.31
N SER A 421 -11.23 2.70 -43.36
CA SER A 421 -9.78 2.72 -43.58
C SER A 421 -9.08 1.95 -42.46
N GLN A 422 -8.46 0.83 -42.85
CA GLN A 422 -7.51 -0.04 -42.13
C GLN A 422 -7.93 -0.48 -40.71
N SER A 423 -8.25 -1.78 -40.60
CA SER A 423 -8.46 -2.48 -39.34
C SER A 423 -7.13 -2.63 -38.59
N GLU A 424 -6.92 -1.86 -37.53
CA GLU A 424 -5.85 -2.12 -36.54
C GLU A 424 -6.22 -3.38 -35.74
N GLU A 425 -5.37 -4.40 -35.78
CA GLU A 425 -5.53 -5.60 -34.95
C GLU A 425 -5.10 -5.25 -33.52
N VAL A 426 -6.06 -4.96 -32.63
CA VAL A 426 -5.77 -4.72 -31.21
C VAL A 426 -5.72 -6.06 -30.48
N GLU A 427 -4.59 -6.37 -29.86
CA GLU A 427 -4.45 -7.51 -28.96
C GLU A 427 -5.07 -7.15 -27.59
N HIS A 428 -6.18 -7.80 -27.25
CA HIS A 428 -6.79 -7.72 -25.93
C HIS A 428 -6.36 -8.91 -25.07
N ILE A 429 -6.36 -8.74 -23.75
CA ILE A 429 -6.18 -9.84 -22.82
C ILE A 429 -7.49 -10.16 -22.11
N VAL A 430 -7.77 -11.44 -21.94
CA VAL A 430 -8.90 -11.94 -21.14
C VAL A 430 -8.38 -12.96 -20.15
N PHE A 431 -8.85 -12.85 -18.90
CA PHE A 431 -8.52 -13.82 -17.89
C PHE A 431 -9.58 -14.89 -17.79
N HIS A 432 -9.17 -16.15 -17.92
CA HIS A 432 -10.05 -17.30 -17.90
C HIS A 432 -9.73 -18.18 -16.69
N LEU A 433 -10.75 -18.45 -15.87
CA LEU A 433 -10.73 -19.50 -14.88
C LEU A 433 -11.50 -20.71 -15.41
N HIS A 434 -10.77 -21.67 -15.96
CA HIS A 434 -11.32 -22.92 -16.48
C HIS A 434 -12.00 -23.76 -15.38
N GLY A 435 -13.02 -24.52 -15.76
CA GLY A 435 -13.67 -25.48 -14.88
C GLY A 435 -12.73 -26.55 -14.30
N GLY A 436 -13.18 -27.16 -13.22
CA GLY A 436 -12.46 -28.17 -12.45
C GLY A 436 -11.41 -27.61 -11.50
N THR A 437 -10.86 -28.49 -10.65
CA THR A 437 -9.92 -28.17 -9.57
C THR A 437 -8.49 -28.66 -9.81
N SER A 438 -8.16 -28.99 -11.07
CA SER A 438 -6.81 -29.39 -11.46
C SER A 438 -5.81 -28.28 -11.16
N TYR A 439 -4.60 -28.65 -10.73
CA TYR A 439 -3.52 -27.72 -10.36
C TYR A 439 -3.91 -26.68 -9.30
N GLY A 440 -4.89 -26.99 -8.43
CA GLY A 440 -5.30 -26.07 -7.36
C GLY A 440 -6.24 -24.95 -7.80
N ARG A 441 -6.75 -24.97 -9.03
CA ARG A 441 -7.69 -23.95 -9.56
C ARG A 441 -8.88 -23.70 -8.64
N GLY A 442 -9.19 -22.43 -8.44
CA GLY A 442 -10.41 -21.99 -7.77
C GLY A 442 -10.32 -20.58 -7.23
N ILE A 443 -11.37 -20.18 -6.50
CA ILE A 443 -11.51 -18.84 -5.92
C ILE A 443 -11.63 -18.99 -4.41
N ARG A 444 -10.96 -18.14 -3.64
CA ARG A 444 -11.07 -18.07 -2.18
C ARG A 444 -11.30 -16.63 -1.73
N VAL A 445 -12.22 -16.43 -0.79
CA VAL A 445 -12.38 -15.16 -0.09
C VAL A 445 -11.30 -15.05 0.98
N LEU A 446 -10.55 -13.96 0.97
CA LEU A 446 -9.54 -13.63 1.97
C LEU A 446 -10.16 -12.78 3.09
N PRO A 447 -9.75 -13.00 4.35
CA PRO A 447 -10.22 -12.20 5.46
C PRO A 447 -9.53 -10.82 5.46
N GLU A 448 -10.24 -9.79 5.92
CA GLU A 448 -9.78 -8.40 5.86
C GLU A 448 -8.53 -8.10 6.69
N ASN A 449 -8.28 -8.92 7.72
CA ASN A 449 -7.10 -8.84 8.57
C ASN A 449 -5.88 -9.57 7.98
N SER A 450 -6.02 -10.28 6.85
CA SER A 450 -4.87 -10.95 6.24
C SER A 450 -3.82 -9.94 5.74
N PRO A 451 -2.52 -10.25 5.85
CA PRO A 451 -1.45 -9.34 5.46
C PRO A 451 -1.54 -8.98 3.97
N ASP A 452 -1.87 -9.94 3.11
CA ASP A 452 -2.06 -9.72 1.67
C ASP A 452 -3.20 -8.71 1.39
N VAL A 453 -4.30 -8.77 2.15
CA VAL A 453 -5.41 -7.81 2.02
C VAL A 453 -5.06 -6.45 2.60
N GLN A 454 -4.30 -6.38 3.69
CA GLN A 454 -3.84 -5.09 4.23
C GLN A 454 -2.92 -4.38 3.24
N MET A 455 -2.01 -5.11 2.58
CA MET A 455 -1.17 -4.56 1.51
C MET A 455 -2.02 -4.07 0.33
N LEU A 456 -3.00 -4.87 -0.09
CA LEU A 456 -3.93 -4.49 -1.16
C LEU A 456 -4.77 -3.26 -0.80
N LYS A 457 -5.28 -3.16 0.44
CA LYS A 457 -6.02 -1.99 0.92
C LYS A 457 -5.16 -0.72 0.89
N ARG A 458 -3.89 -0.81 1.27
CA ARG A 458 -2.95 0.33 1.18
C ARG A 458 -2.74 0.77 -0.27
N ALA A 459 -2.56 -0.18 -1.19
CA ALA A 459 -2.41 0.11 -2.62
C ALA A 459 -3.66 0.78 -3.22
N ILE A 460 -4.86 0.37 -2.79
CA ILE A 460 -6.13 0.93 -3.27
C ILE A 460 -6.44 2.30 -2.64
N ALA A 461 -6.11 2.52 -1.36
CA ALA A 461 -6.42 3.76 -0.66
C ALA A 461 -5.85 5.01 -1.36
N PHE A 462 -4.63 4.90 -1.89
CA PHE A 462 -3.95 5.95 -2.66
C PHE A 462 -4.76 6.46 -3.87
N LEU A 463 -5.72 5.67 -4.38
CA LEU A 463 -6.51 6.01 -5.57
C LEU A 463 -7.84 6.74 -5.26
N THR A 464 -8.21 6.95 -3.99
CA THR A 464 -9.61 7.28 -3.61
C THR A 464 -9.83 8.63 -2.92
N GLU A 465 -8.80 9.38 -2.52
CA GLU A 465 -8.94 10.57 -1.65
C GLU A 465 -9.20 11.92 -2.36
N ASP A 466 -9.39 11.93 -3.67
CA ASP A 466 -9.34 13.17 -4.46
C ASP A 466 -10.72 13.71 -4.86
N VAL A 467 -11.53 14.21 -3.92
CA VAL A 467 -12.64 15.15 -4.23
C VAL A 467 -13.00 16.04 -3.03
N GLY A 468 -12.46 17.27 -2.96
CA GLY A 468 -13.18 18.39 -2.32
C GLY A 468 -12.36 19.57 -1.77
N ASN A 469 -12.22 20.63 -2.58
CA ASN A 469 -12.10 22.08 -2.24
C ASN A 469 -10.94 22.54 -1.31
N CYS A 470 -10.25 23.67 -1.51
CA CYS A 470 -10.52 24.91 -2.25
C CYS A 470 -9.20 25.65 -2.52
N ALA A 471 -9.21 26.49 -3.56
CA ALA A 471 -8.21 27.46 -3.97
C ALA A 471 -8.11 28.70 -3.06
N SER A 472 -6.93 29.35 -3.04
CA SER A 472 -6.65 30.79 -3.31
C SER A 472 -5.26 31.19 -2.73
N GLU A 473 -4.25 31.48 -3.55
CA GLU A 473 -3.74 32.84 -3.92
C GLU A 473 -3.05 33.60 -2.73
N LEU A 474 -1.80 34.12 -2.72
CA LEU A 474 -0.90 34.75 -3.71
C LEU A 474 0.54 35.00 -3.12
N ASN A 475 1.55 35.10 -4.03
CA ASN A 475 2.73 36.01 -4.15
C ASN A 475 3.49 36.57 -2.90
N ASP A 476 4.79 36.87 -2.87
CA ASP A 476 5.88 37.19 -3.81
C ASP A 476 7.22 36.78 -3.14
N SER A 477 8.23 36.18 -3.77
CA SER A 477 9.32 36.85 -4.50
C SER A 477 10.18 37.80 -3.66
N GLU A 478 11.08 37.19 -2.88
CA GLU A 478 12.44 37.66 -2.59
C GLU A 478 13.23 36.45 -2.05
N LEU A 479 14.54 36.37 -2.29
CA LEU A 479 15.49 35.28 -1.97
C LEU A 479 15.77 34.26 -3.09
N LEU A 480 16.29 34.76 -4.20
CA LEU A 480 17.20 34.02 -5.08
C LEU A 480 18.57 34.70 -4.97
N GLU A 481 19.50 34.07 -4.27
CA GLU A 481 20.95 34.13 -4.51
C GLU A 481 21.65 33.18 -3.52
N VAL A 482 22.81 32.65 -3.92
CA VAL A 482 23.54 31.50 -3.35
C VAL A 482 23.03 30.17 -3.92
N TRP A 483 23.89 29.17 -4.09
CA TRP A 483 23.68 27.85 -4.71
C TRP A 483 24.05 27.80 -6.20
N SER A 484 25.34 27.92 -6.47
CA SER A 484 25.94 27.51 -7.74
C SER A 484 27.32 26.91 -7.51
N THR A 485 27.37 25.70 -6.94
CA THR A 485 28.53 24.80 -7.04
C THR A 485 28.09 23.35 -6.76
N PRO A 486 28.18 22.41 -7.72
CA PRO A 486 27.96 20.99 -7.48
C PRO A 486 29.21 20.33 -6.84
N PRO A 487 29.06 19.27 -6.03
CA PRO A 487 30.20 18.47 -5.57
C PRO A 487 30.80 17.64 -6.71
N GLU A 488 32.12 17.66 -6.83
CA GLU A 488 32.91 16.89 -7.80
C GLU A 488 32.66 15.38 -7.69
N SER A 489 32.43 14.73 -8.83
CA SER A 489 32.24 13.29 -8.97
C SER A 489 33.58 12.54 -9.01
N LEU A 490 33.72 11.48 -8.22
CA LEU A 490 34.76 10.46 -8.45
C LEU A 490 34.30 9.51 -9.56
N ASP A 491 35.15 9.40 -10.59
CA ASP A 491 34.99 8.66 -11.84
C ASP A 491 34.59 7.18 -11.69
N ASP A 492 33.64 6.77 -12.53
CA ASP A 492 33.40 5.39 -12.92
C ASP A 492 34.51 4.91 -13.88
N LYS A 493 35.41 4.04 -13.41
CA LYS A 493 36.07 3.07 -14.29
C LYS A 493 36.15 1.69 -13.67
N ALA A 494 35.60 0.73 -14.42
CA ALA A 494 35.72 -0.70 -14.22
C ALA A 494 37.17 -1.14 -13.94
N VAL A 495 37.38 -1.82 -12.82
CA VAL A 495 38.54 -2.69 -12.60
C VAL A 495 38.04 -3.97 -11.93
N GLU A 496 38.08 -5.06 -12.70
CA GLU A 496 38.05 -6.43 -12.17
C GLU A 496 39.15 -6.59 -11.12
N CYS A 497 38.81 -7.11 -9.93
CA CYS A 497 39.81 -7.75 -9.08
C CYS A 497 39.31 -9.10 -8.61
N SER A 498 39.62 -10.10 -9.42
CA SER A 498 39.50 -11.51 -9.12
C SER A 498 40.49 -11.91 -8.03
N THR A 499 39.98 -12.64 -7.03
CA THR A 499 40.65 -13.70 -6.23
C THR A 499 41.79 -13.26 -5.29
N SER A 500 41.85 -13.63 -4.00
CA SER A 500 41.30 -14.78 -3.30
C SER A 500 41.48 -14.65 -1.79
N LYS A 501 40.44 -14.96 -1.00
CA LYS A 501 40.42 -16.03 0.01
C LYS A 501 39.05 -16.10 0.72
N LYS A 502 38.24 -17.04 0.22
CA LYS A 502 37.18 -17.85 0.87
C LYS A 502 36.37 -17.23 2.02
N CYS A 503 35.07 -17.03 1.77
CA CYS A 503 34.07 -18.04 2.12
C CYS A 503 32.78 -17.86 1.28
N SER A 504 32.04 -18.95 1.18
CA SER A 504 31.09 -19.36 0.15
C SER A 504 29.67 -18.76 0.22
N SER A 505 29.16 -18.39 -0.97
CA SER A 505 27.83 -18.66 -1.54
C SER A 505 26.52 -18.13 -0.91
N THR A 506 25.74 -17.48 -1.82
CA THR A 506 24.26 -17.47 -2.01
C THR A 506 23.35 -16.68 -1.05
N ALA A 507 22.75 -15.59 -1.55
CA ALA A 507 21.31 -15.29 -1.59
C ALA A 507 21.06 -13.76 -1.78
N GLU A 508 20.50 -13.35 -2.91
CA GLU A 508 19.90 -12.02 -3.06
C GLU A 508 18.52 -12.04 -2.41
N GLY A 509 18.53 -11.79 -1.10
CA GLY A 509 17.39 -11.62 -0.23
C GLY A 509 17.90 -11.19 1.13
N SER A 510 17.43 -10.05 1.61
CA SER A 510 17.68 -9.52 2.96
C SER A 510 19.13 -9.13 3.28
N CYS A 511 19.48 -7.90 2.91
CA CYS A 511 20.48 -7.11 3.64
C CYS A 511 19.83 -5.85 4.24
N ARG A 512 18.80 -6.02 5.08
CA ARG A 512 18.64 -5.08 6.21
C ARG A 512 19.69 -5.48 7.24
N LEU A 513 20.91 -5.02 7.04
CA LEU A 513 21.82 -4.85 8.17
C LEU A 513 21.04 -4.09 9.23
N GLN A 514 20.95 -4.62 10.44
CA GLN A 514 20.51 -3.87 11.61
C GLN A 514 21.51 -2.70 11.79
N LEU A 515 21.30 -1.64 11.04
CA LEU A 515 21.97 -0.36 11.25
C LEU A 515 21.48 0.14 12.59
N GLN A 516 22.39 0.16 13.56
CA GLN A 516 22.15 0.75 14.86
C GLN A 516 21.72 2.20 14.67
N ARG A 517 20.66 2.61 15.34
CA ARG A 517 20.18 4.00 15.30
C ARG A 517 21.23 4.91 15.91
N VAL A 518 21.59 5.98 15.22
CA VAL A 518 22.61 6.96 15.62
C VAL A 518 21.94 8.33 15.77
N THR A 519 22.35 9.10 16.78
CA THR A 519 21.88 10.48 16.97
C THR A 519 22.54 11.45 15.99
N LEU A 520 21.92 12.60 15.72
CA LEU A 520 22.49 13.59 14.79
C LEU A 520 23.85 14.14 15.28
N SER A 521 24.04 14.27 16.59
CA SER A 521 25.33 14.68 17.18
C SER A 521 26.46 13.64 16.96
N GLU A 522 26.17 12.35 17.12
CA GLU A 522 27.11 11.26 16.85
C GLU A 522 27.40 11.14 15.35
N LEU A 523 26.40 11.40 14.51
CA LEU A 523 26.52 11.40 13.05
C LEU A 523 27.51 12.46 12.55
N LYS A 524 27.50 13.66 13.14
CA LYS A 524 28.46 14.74 12.80
C LYS A 524 29.90 14.40 13.18
N GLN A 525 30.10 13.55 14.19
CA GLN A 525 31.42 13.12 14.66
C GLN A 525 31.93 11.86 13.94
N SER A 526 31.07 11.21 13.15
CA SER A 526 31.37 9.95 12.47
C SER A 526 32.08 10.17 11.12
N PRO A 527 32.90 9.21 10.65
CA PRO A 527 33.64 9.37 9.40
C PRO A 527 32.72 9.40 8.16
N PRO A 528 33.05 10.20 7.12
CA PRO A 528 32.27 10.26 5.89
C PRO A 528 32.39 8.97 5.06
N GLY A 529 31.38 8.67 4.24
CA GLY A 529 31.36 7.51 3.34
C GLY A 529 30.65 6.27 3.89
N GLN A 530 29.89 6.41 4.97
CA GLN A 530 29.06 5.34 5.54
C GLN A 530 27.58 5.69 5.44
N VAL A 531 26.75 4.65 5.56
CA VAL A 531 25.31 4.75 5.62
C VAL A 531 24.89 4.67 7.08
N TYR A 532 24.02 5.57 7.52
CA TYR A 532 23.57 5.71 8.90
C TYR A 532 22.05 5.67 8.96
N HIS A 533 21.51 5.13 10.05
CA HIS A 533 20.08 5.16 10.32
C HIS A 533 19.80 6.15 11.44
N VAL A 534 18.96 7.15 11.17
CA VAL A 534 18.65 8.23 12.10
C VAL A 534 17.14 8.38 12.25
N ARG A 535 16.73 8.89 13.41
CA ARG A 535 15.34 9.26 13.69
C ARG A 535 15.29 10.73 14.03
N ALA A 536 14.65 11.54 13.19
CA ALA A 536 14.63 12.99 13.35
C ALA A 536 13.32 13.60 12.84
N GLN A 537 12.96 14.78 13.35
CA GLN A 537 11.84 15.58 12.84
C GLN A 537 12.33 16.54 11.76
N LEU A 538 11.46 16.88 10.82
CA LEU A 538 11.76 17.91 9.81
C LEU A 538 11.55 19.30 10.45
N ARG A 539 12.61 20.10 10.54
CA ARG A 539 12.60 21.45 11.11
C ARG A 539 12.26 22.51 10.06
N SER A 540 12.86 22.42 8.90
CA SER A 540 12.58 23.30 7.76
C SER A 540 13.03 22.61 6.48
N TYR A 541 12.62 23.15 5.34
CA TYR A 541 13.06 22.69 4.03
C TYR A 541 13.28 23.88 3.10
N GLU A 542 14.18 23.72 2.15
CA GLU A 542 14.53 24.68 1.12
C GLU A 542 14.56 23.96 -0.25
N PRO A 543 13.98 24.55 -1.31
CA PRO A 543 13.32 25.84 -1.36
C PRO A 543 11.90 25.83 -0.78
N SER A 544 11.44 26.97 -0.25
CA SER A 544 10.06 27.14 0.24
C SER A 544 9.03 27.10 -0.89
N LYS A 545 9.42 27.59 -2.07
CA LYS A 545 8.65 27.52 -3.31
C LYS A 545 8.95 26.20 -4.02
N LEU A 546 7.98 25.29 -4.04
CA LEU A 546 8.19 23.91 -4.52
C LEU A 546 8.48 23.80 -6.01
N HIS A 547 8.02 24.76 -6.82
CA HIS A 547 8.42 24.82 -8.23
C HIS A 547 9.94 25.02 -8.40
N GLN A 548 10.61 25.66 -7.42
CA GLN A 548 12.06 25.82 -7.43
C GLN A 548 12.78 24.54 -7.01
N ALA A 549 12.10 23.57 -6.39
CA ALA A 549 12.71 22.28 -6.08
C ALA A 549 12.92 21.46 -7.37
N LEU A 550 12.15 21.75 -8.42
CA LEU A 550 12.26 21.09 -9.70
C LEU A 550 13.42 21.70 -10.52
N LYS A 551 14.39 20.87 -10.88
CA LYS A 551 15.60 21.25 -11.63
C LYS A 551 15.78 20.37 -12.88
N LEU A 552 16.67 20.81 -13.76
CA LEU A 552 17.10 20.06 -14.94
C LEU A 552 18.52 19.49 -14.72
N PHE A 553 18.66 18.18 -14.82
CA PHE A 553 19.93 17.46 -14.66
C PHE A 553 20.48 16.97 -16.01
N CYS A 554 21.77 17.21 -16.25
CA CYS A 554 22.50 16.68 -17.40
C CYS A 554 23.31 15.44 -17.01
N SER A 555 22.99 14.28 -17.59
CA SER A 555 23.74 13.04 -17.32
C SER A 555 25.17 13.01 -17.89
N LYS A 556 25.53 13.93 -18.80
CA LYS A 556 26.88 13.96 -19.43
C LYS A 556 27.89 14.80 -18.67
N CYS A 557 27.50 16.00 -18.24
CA CYS A 557 28.39 16.93 -17.51
C CYS A 557 28.00 17.07 -16.04
N SER A 558 27.03 16.28 -15.57
CA SER A 558 26.51 16.31 -14.19
C SER A 558 26.03 17.69 -13.73
N SER A 559 25.71 18.60 -14.67
CA SER A 559 25.25 19.94 -14.33
C SER A 559 23.77 19.94 -13.95
N ILE A 560 23.43 20.76 -12.97
CA ILE A 560 22.06 21.03 -12.53
C ILE A 560 21.73 22.46 -12.96
N GLN A 561 20.58 22.65 -13.62
CA GLN A 561 20.13 23.91 -14.20
C GLN A 561 18.73 24.24 -13.71
N GLU A 562 18.43 25.52 -13.56
CA GLU A 562 17.07 26.01 -13.29
C GLU A 562 16.16 25.80 -14.50
N ILE A 563 14.87 25.59 -14.24
CA ILE A 563 13.86 25.58 -15.29
C ILE A 563 13.58 27.04 -15.70
N PRO A 564 13.69 27.38 -16.98
CA PRO A 564 13.38 28.73 -17.45
C PRO A 564 11.89 29.05 -17.27
N ASP A 565 11.61 30.22 -16.69
CA ASP A 565 10.24 30.73 -16.54
C ASP A 565 9.57 30.99 -17.90
N ASP A 566 8.23 30.90 -17.93
CA ASP A 566 7.44 31.06 -19.15
C ASP A 566 7.66 32.42 -19.83
N GLU A 567 7.93 33.49 -19.08
CA GLU A 567 8.28 34.81 -19.63
C GLU A 567 9.60 34.79 -20.40
N ARG A 568 10.62 34.11 -19.84
CA ARG A 568 11.93 33.97 -20.48
C ARG A 568 11.84 33.11 -21.73
N VAL A 569 11.07 32.02 -21.69
CA VAL A 569 10.79 31.20 -22.86
C VAL A 569 10.02 32.00 -23.91
N ALA A 570 8.99 32.74 -23.53
CA ALA A 570 8.21 33.58 -24.45
C ALA A 570 9.06 34.67 -25.12
N SER A 571 10.04 35.24 -24.41
CA SER A 571 11.01 36.18 -24.99
C SER A 571 11.83 35.53 -26.10
N ILE A 572 12.34 34.31 -25.89
CA ILE A 572 13.12 33.57 -26.89
C ILE A 572 12.28 33.29 -28.15
N PHE A 573 11.03 32.86 -27.98
CA PHE A 573 10.10 32.66 -29.10
C PHE A 573 9.80 33.98 -29.83
N SER A 574 9.68 35.09 -29.10
CA SER A 574 9.42 36.41 -29.67
C SER A 574 10.62 36.95 -30.45
N GLU A 575 11.84 36.72 -29.98
CA GLU A 575 13.08 37.05 -30.70
C GLU A 575 13.25 36.20 -31.96
N ALA A 576 12.97 34.89 -31.86
CA ALA A 576 12.97 34.00 -33.01
C ALA A 576 11.98 34.44 -34.11
N CYS A 577 10.83 35.01 -33.72
CA CYS A 577 9.86 35.57 -34.67
C CYS A 577 10.34 36.83 -35.40
N LYS A 578 11.24 37.62 -34.81
CA LYS A 578 11.78 38.85 -35.41
C LYS A 578 12.84 38.56 -36.47
N ASN A 579 13.52 37.43 -36.36
CA ASN A 579 14.67 37.05 -37.20
C ASN A 579 14.30 36.23 -38.45
N SER A 580 13.12 36.47 -39.06
CA SER A 580 12.67 35.68 -40.21
C SER A 580 13.36 36.10 -41.52
N GLU A 581 14.61 35.68 -41.72
CA GLU A 581 15.25 35.72 -43.03
C GLU A 581 14.74 34.58 -43.93
N ASP A 582 14.74 34.79 -45.24
CA ASP A 582 14.44 33.73 -46.20
C ASP A 582 15.61 32.74 -46.25
N CYS A 583 15.31 31.49 -45.88
CA CYS A 583 16.29 30.43 -45.68
C CYS A 583 16.24 29.43 -46.83
N SER A 584 17.41 28.95 -47.29
CA SER A 584 17.49 27.76 -48.13
C SER A 584 17.02 26.54 -47.34
N LEU A 585 15.89 25.95 -47.74
CA LEU A 585 15.34 24.79 -47.05
C LEU A 585 16.19 23.54 -47.30
N PRO A 586 16.38 22.67 -46.29
CA PRO A 586 16.99 21.36 -46.50
C PRO A 586 16.20 20.54 -47.54
N PRO A 587 16.87 19.69 -48.35
CA PRO A 587 16.22 18.93 -49.42
C PRO A 587 15.15 17.93 -48.93
N TRP A 588 15.22 17.55 -47.65
CA TRP A 588 14.26 16.68 -46.99
C TRP A 588 13.04 17.40 -46.41
N ALA A 589 13.04 18.74 -46.34
CA ALA A 589 12.02 19.52 -45.64
C ALA A 589 10.96 20.09 -46.61
N LEU A 590 9.71 19.63 -46.48
CA LEU A 590 8.54 20.22 -47.13
C LEU A 590 8.00 21.36 -46.26
N SER A 591 7.95 22.58 -46.79
CA SER A 591 7.50 23.77 -46.04
C SER A 591 6.12 24.25 -46.50
N GLY A 592 5.25 24.56 -45.56
CA GLY A 592 4.02 25.33 -45.77
C GLY A 592 4.08 26.63 -44.96
N SER A 593 3.57 27.73 -45.51
CA SER A 593 3.53 29.02 -44.80
C SER A 593 2.12 29.59 -44.72
N ILE A 594 1.81 30.22 -43.59
CA ILE A 594 0.54 30.88 -43.30
C ILE A 594 0.85 32.30 -42.83
N LYS A 595 0.35 33.30 -43.55
CA LYS A 595 0.42 34.71 -43.12
C LYS A 595 -0.71 34.99 -42.16
N LEU A 596 -0.40 35.39 -40.93
CA LEU A 596 -1.42 35.63 -39.91
C LEU A 596 -1.98 37.07 -40.05
N PRO A 597 -3.28 37.28 -39.77
CA PRO A 597 -3.90 38.60 -39.81
C PRO A 597 -3.23 39.57 -38.83
N LEU A 598 -3.18 40.86 -39.18
CA LEU A 598 -2.56 41.89 -38.37
C LEU A 598 -3.31 42.05 -37.03
N PRO A 599 -2.65 41.95 -35.86
CA PRO A 599 -3.30 42.24 -34.58
C PRO A 599 -3.59 43.75 -34.46
N PRO A 600 -4.62 44.15 -33.68
CA PRO A 600 -5.05 45.57 -33.57
C PRO A 600 -3.99 46.51 -32.99
N SER A 601 -2.91 46.00 -32.39
CA SER A 601 -1.87 46.76 -31.70
C SER A 601 -0.66 47.18 -32.56
N GLY A 602 -0.77 47.15 -33.90
CA GLY A 602 0.27 47.70 -34.80
C GLY A 602 1.57 46.90 -34.90
N ALA A 603 1.58 45.62 -34.54
CA ALA A 603 2.74 44.74 -34.71
C ALA A 603 2.92 44.30 -36.18
N SER A 604 4.17 44.05 -36.59
CA SER A 604 4.53 43.57 -37.94
C SER A 604 3.80 42.28 -38.32
N GLN A 605 3.48 42.15 -39.61
CA GLN A 605 2.82 40.97 -40.17
C GLN A 605 3.71 39.72 -40.01
N ARG A 606 3.29 38.79 -39.15
CA ARG A 606 4.03 37.55 -38.86
C ARG A 606 3.64 36.42 -39.80
N THR A 607 4.64 35.65 -40.22
CA THR A 607 4.45 34.48 -41.09
C THR A 607 4.85 33.22 -40.32
N LEU A 608 3.88 32.33 -40.10
CA LEU A 608 4.10 31.02 -39.50
C LEU A 608 4.52 30.06 -40.61
N ARG A 609 5.63 29.32 -40.44
CA ARG A 609 6.00 28.23 -41.36
C ARG A 609 6.06 26.90 -40.62
N VAL A 610 5.52 25.88 -41.27
CA VAL A 610 5.54 24.49 -40.80
C VAL A 610 6.37 23.68 -41.76
N HIS A 611 7.34 22.94 -41.25
CA HIS A 611 8.20 22.05 -42.02
C HIS A 611 7.94 20.58 -41.63
N LEU A 612 7.84 19.75 -42.66
CA LEU A 612 7.54 18.32 -42.58
C LEU A 612 8.64 17.53 -43.28
N SER A 613 8.99 16.35 -42.76
CA SER A 613 9.90 15.44 -43.48
C SER A 613 9.20 14.82 -44.69
N THR A 614 9.89 14.81 -45.84
CA THR A 614 9.46 14.11 -47.06
C THR A 614 9.31 12.61 -46.81
N GLN A 615 10.22 12.01 -46.03
CA GLN A 615 10.20 10.60 -45.70
C GLN A 615 9.01 10.22 -44.80
N LEU A 616 8.77 10.95 -43.71
CA LEU A 616 7.61 10.70 -42.84
C LEU A 616 6.27 10.92 -43.57
N LYS A 617 6.23 11.85 -44.53
CA LYS A 617 5.07 12.04 -45.39
C LYS A 617 4.85 10.85 -46.33
N ALA A 618 5.91 10.30 -46.93
CA ALA A 618 5.83 9.12 -47.79
C ALA A 618 5.36 7.87 -47.02
N GLU A 619 5.70 7.78 -45.72
CA GLU A 619 5.30 6.69 -44.83
C GLU A 619 3.89 6.87 -44.21
N GLY A 620 3.15 7.95 -44.54
CA GLY A 620 1.83 8.24 -43.96
C GLY A 620 1.88 8.74 -42.50
N LYS A 621 3.07 9.05 -41.97
CA LYS A 621 3.33 9.48 -40.59
C LYS A 621 3.58 10.99 -40.45
N ALA A 622 3.03 11.79 -41.36
CA ALA A 622 3.25 13.24 -41.41
C ALA A 622 2.85 13.98 -40.12
N ASN A 623 1.92 13.42 -39.32
CA ASN A 623 1.46 14.02 -38.06
C ASN A 623 2.30 13.62 -36.84
N GLU A 624 3.34 12.80 -37.01
CA GLU A 624 4.17 12.33 -35.91
C GLU A 624 5.25 13.33 -35.48
N LEU A 625 5.77 14.16 -36.38
CA LEU A 625 6.81 15.15 -36.08
C LEU A 625 6.65 16.40 -36.97
N LEU A 626 6.57 17.56 -36.32
CA LEU A 626 6.48 18.87 -36.98
C LEU A 626 7.62 19.76 -36.53
N PHE A 627 8.24 20.45 -37.50
CA PHE A 627 9.14 21.56 -37.22
C PHE A 627 8.41 22.87 -37.48
N ILE A 628 8.43 23.81 -36.55
CA ILE A 628 7.69 25.06 -36.68
C ILE A 628 8.58 26.29 -36.51
N THR A 629 8.27 27.35 -37.24
CA THR A 629 8.93 28.66 -37.16
C THR A 629 7.89 29.77 -37.12
N GLY A 630 8.22 30.89 -36.46
CA GLY A 630 7.35 32.07 -36.43
C GLY A 630 6.10 31.95 -35.55
N THR A 631 6.09 30.99 -34.61
CA THR A 631 5.05 30.80 -33.61
C THR A 631 5.41 31.47 -32.29
N THR A 632 4.40 31.88 -31.52
CA THR A 632 4.60 32.22 -30.11
C THR A 632 4.67 30.95 -29.24
N LEU A 633 5.09 31.08 -27.98
CA LEU A 633 5.07 29.97 -27.03
C LEU A 633 3.64 29.41 -26.86
N GLU A 634 2.65 30.29 -26.68
CA GLU A 634 1.25 29.89 -26.50
C GLU A 634 0.71 29.11 -27.71
N GLU A 635 1.02 29.56 -28.92
CA GLU A 635 0.62 28.86 -30.14
C GLU A 635 1.29 27.51 -30.30
N THR A 636 2.57 27.44 -29.94
CA THR A 636 3.33 26.19 -29.94
C THR A 636 2.71 25.18 -28.97
N CYS A 637 2.35 25.62 -27.76
CA CYS A 637 1.64 24.80 -26.78
C CYS A 637 0.25 24.36 -27.29
N ARG A 638 -0.52 25.25 -27.93
CA ARG A 638 -1.81 24.90 -28.53
C ARG A 638 -1.64 23.85 -29.64
N LEU A 639 -0.66 24.00 -30.53
CA LEU A 639 -0.37 23.01 -31.56
C LEU A 639 0.05 21.66 -30.96
N ALA A 640 0.78 21.67 -29.84
CA ALA A 640 1.22 20.45 -29.16
C ALA A 640 0.06 19.62 -28.60
N THR A 641 -1.15 20.19 -28.48
CA THR A 641 -2.37 19.43 -28.13
C THR A 641 -2.92 18.60 -29.29
N GLY A 642 -2.68 19.01 -30.54
CA GLY A 642 -3.20 18.35 -31.75
C GLY A 642 -2.18 17.47 -32.47
N TYR A 643 -0.89 17.64 -32.20
CA TYR A 643 0.21 16.93 -32.87
C TYR A 643 1.16 16.28 -31.86
N LYS A 644 1.70 15.09 -32.19
CA LYS A 644 2.46 14.27 -31.24
C LYS A 644 3.80 14.88 -30.84
N ASN A 645 4.59 15.40 -31.79
CA ASN A 645 5.89 15.99 -31.52
C ASN A 645 6.06 17.30 -32.30
N ILE A 646 6.41 18.36 -31.58
CA ILE A 646 6.67 19.68 -32.15
C ILE A 646 8.05 20.15 -31.75
N VAL A 647 8.87 20.47 -32.76
CA VAL A 647 10.23 20.96 -32.60
C VAL A 647 10.29 22.41 -33.09
N PRO A 648 10.48 23.41 -32.20
CA PRO A 648 10.68 24.79 -32.60
C PRO A 648 12.05 24.95 -33.28
N VAL A 649 12.05 25.55 -34.47
CA VAL A 649 13.27 25.85 -35.22
C VAL A 649 13.31 27.33 -35.58
N THR A 650 14.48 27.78 -36.00
CA THR A 650 14.76 29.13 -36.49
C THR A 650 15.43 29.06 -37.86
N SER A 651 15.25 30.12 -38.64
CA SER A 651 15.89 30.26 -39.95
C SER A 651 17.24 30.95 -39.82
N SER A 652 18.27 30.37 -40.44
CA SER A 652 19.58 31.00 -40.60
C SER A 652 19.97 31.03 -42.09
N LYS A 653 21.00 31.82 -42.44
CA LYS A 653 21.53 31.87 -43.81
C LYS A 653 22.01 30.52 -44.35
N SER A 654 22.34 29.56 -43.47
CA SER A 654 22.85 28.24 -43.83
C SER A 654 21.82 27.11 -43.73
N GLY A 655 20.56 27.38 -43.36
CA GLY A 655 19.54 26.35 -43.19
C GLY A 655 18.66 26.52 -41.95
N LEU A 656 17.81 25.52 -41.70
CA LEU A 656 17.03 25.41 -40.47
C LEU A 656 17.96 25.03 -39.31
N VAL A 657 17.85 25.76 -38.19
CA VAL A 657 18.63 25.52 -36.97
C VAL A 657 17.65 25.39 -35.80
N LEU A 658 17.97 24.57 -34.80
CA LEU A 658 17.17 24.51 -33.59
C LEU A 658 17.11 25.88 -32.91
N MET A 659 15.99 26.15 -32.24
CA MET A 659 15.89 27.32 -31.37
C MET A 659 16.90 27.22 -30.22
N ASP A 660 17.26 28.35 -29.60
CA ASP A 660 18.18 28.35 -28.45
C ASP A 660 17.73 27.30 -27.41
N LEU A 661 18.62 26.40 -27.01
CA LEU A 661 18.37 25.37 -26.01
C LEU A 661 18.08 25.92 -24.60
N SER A 662 18.13 27.26 -24.42
CA SER A 662 17.47 27.94 -23.28
C SER A 662 15.95 27.73 -23.27
N ALA A 663 15.34 27.44 -24.42
CA ALA A 663 13.94 27.10 -24.58
C ALA A 663 13.78 25.59 -24.81
N PRO A 664 12.59 25.02 -24.58
CA PRO A 664 12.34 23.62 -24.89
C PRO A 664 12.58 23.35 -26.38
N PHE A 665 13.38 22.33 -26.69
CA PHE A 665 13.65 21.93 -28.08
C PHE A 665 12.53 21.02 -28.63
N LEU A 666 11.72 20.42 -27.74
CA LEU A 666 10.63 19.51 -28.11
C LEU A 666 9.43 19.71 -27.17
N PHE A 667 8.25 19.77 -27.78
CA PHE A 667 6.94 19.83 -27.11
C PHE A 667 6.14 18.57 -27.48
N ARG A 668 5.56 17.92 -26.47
CA ARG A 668 4.71 16.71 -26.60
C ARG A 668 3.52 16.82 -25.65
N GLY A 669 2.37 17.23 -26.17
CA GLY A 669 1.23 17.58 -25.30
C GLY A 669 1.64 18.67 -24.30
N PRO A 670 1.40 18.49 -22.98
CA PRO A 670 1.83 19.44 -21.95
C PRO A 670 3.32 19.33 -21.60
N ARG A 671 4.02 18.28 -22.04
CA ARG A 671 5.43 18.04 -21.68
C ARG A 671 6.37 18.88 -22.54
N ARG A 672 7.37 19.48 -21.87
CA ARG A 672 8.42 20.31 -22.46
C ARG A 672 9.77 19.66 -22.19
N PHE A 673 10.54 19.39 -23.24
CA PHE A 673 11.86 18.76 -23.12
C PHE A 673 12.98 19.77 -23.41
N TYR A 674 14.01 19.74 -22.57
CA TYR A 674 15.13 20.68 -22.61
C TYR A 674 16.44 19.98 -22.96
N GLY A 675 17.37 20.72 -23.56
CA GLY A 675 18.67 20.23 -23.99
C GLY A 675 19.82 20.92 -23.29
N CYS A 676 20.89 20.19 -22.94
CA CYS A 676 22.07 20.77 -22.30
C CYS A 676 22.87 21.60 -23.31
N LYS A 677 23.00 22.91 -23.10
CA LYS A 677 23.77 23.81 -23.98
C LYS A 677 25.23 23.43 -24.17
N GLN A 678 25.88 22.93 -23.12
CA GLN A 678 27.31 22.62 -23.13
C GLN A 678 27.62 21.27 -23.78
N CYS A 679 26.68 20.32 -23.73
CA CYS A 679 26.89 18.95 -24.20
C CYS A 679 26.17 18.62 -25.52
N SER A 680 25.41 19.56 -26.07
CA SER A 680 24.64 19.37 -27.29
C SER A 680 25.36 19.97 -28.48
N GLU A 681 25.42 19.21 -29.57
CA GLU A 681 25.81 19.69 -30.90
C GLU A 681 24.55 19.72 -31.78
N ALA A 682 23.66 20.65 -31.42
CA ALA A 682 22.32 20.75 -31.98
C ALA A 682 22.34 21.02 -33.49
N THR A 683 21.84 20.08 -34.30
CA THR A 683 21.70 20.24 -35.75
C THR A 683 20.36 19.70 -36.23
N VAL A 684 19.67 20.45 -37.09
CA VAL A 684 18.41 20.00 -37.67
C VAL A 684 18.73 19.05 -38.82
N ARG A 685 18.42 17.77 -38.64
CA ARG A 685 18.62 16.70 -39.63
C ARG A 685 17.33 15.93 -39.82
N GLU A 686 17.22 15.25 -40.96
CA GLU A 686 16.13 14.28 -41.17
C GLU A 686 16.30 13.11 -40.20
N LEU A 687 15.21 12.72 -39.52
CA LEU A 687 15.21 11.55 -38.65
C LEU A 687 15.27 10.27 -39.50
N PRO A 688 16.11 9.28 -39.15
CA PRO A 688 16.17 8.02 -39.90
C PRO A 688 14.87 7.23 -39.75
N SER A 689 14.31 6.73 -40.86
CA SER A 689 13.18 5.79 -40.86
C SER A 689 13.57 4.49 -40.16
N ARG A 690 13.16 4.32 -38.90
CA ARG A 690 13.51 3.14 -38.09
C ARG A 690 12.30 2.22 -37.85
N GLY A 691 11.59 1.86 -38.91
CA GLY A 691 10.50 0.87 -38.88
C GLY A 691 9.38 1.18 -37.86
N ASP A 692 8.68 0.15 -37.40
CA ASP A 692 7.50 0.21 -36.49
C ASP A 692 7.77 0.74 -35.06
N LYS A 693 8.93 1.33 -34.78
CA LYS A 693 9.22 1.90 -33.45
C LYS A 693 8.63 3.30 -33.34
N LEU A 694 7.81 3.52 -32.31
CA LEU A 694 7.31 4.84 -31.93
C LEU A 694 8.49 5.82 -31.74
N LEU A 695 8.38 7.02 -32.29
CA LEU A 695 9.35 8.10 -32.12
C LEU A 695 9.36 8.56 -30.66
N ASP A 696 10.34 8.10 -29.89
CA ASP A 696 10.55 8.46 -28.49
C ASP A 696 11.35 9.77 -28.35
N GLU A 697 11.21 10.51 -27.24
CA GLU A 697 11.94 11.77 -27.01
C GLU A 697 13.47 11.59 -27.06
N LYS A 698 13.98 10.44 -26.59
CA LYS A 698 15.40 10.11 -26.65
C LYS A 698 15.89 9.96 -28.08
N ILE A 699 15.09 9.32 -28.95
CA ILE A 699 15.42 9.13 -30.37
C ILE A 699 15.45 10.48 -31.08
N ILE A 700 14.50 11.37 -30.77
CA ILE A 700 14.44 12.72 -31.35
C ILE A 700 15.65 13.55 -30.88
N ALA A 701 15.97 13.51 -29.57
CA ALA A 701 17.12 14.22 -29.02
C ALA A 701 18.44 13.74 -29.65
N GLU A 702 18.66 12.42 -29.74
CA GLU A 702 19.82 11.82 -30.39
C GLU A 702 19.94 12.22 -31.87
N ALA A 703 18.85 12.16 -32.62
CA ALA A 703 18.83 12.52 -34.04
C ALA A 703 19.16 14.00 -34.28
N LEU A 704 18.74 14.87 -33.35
CA LEU A 704 19.01 16.31 -33.39
C LEU A 704 20.36 16.70 -32.78
N GLY A 705 21.13 15.74 -32.25
CA GLY A 705 22.40 16.01 -31.56
C GLY A 705 22.24 16.73 -30.21
N VAL A 706 21.06 16.63 -29.60
CA VAL A 706 20.72 17.29 -28.34
C VAL A 706 20.92 16.32 -27.17
N GLN A 707 21.69 16.74 -26.17
CA GLN A 707 21.77 16.04 -24.89
C GLN A 707 20.54 16.37 -24.06
N LEU A 708 19.60 15.42 -23.98
CA LEU A 708 18.36 15.55 -23.21
C LEU A 708 18.66 15.78 -21.71
N LEU A 709 18.05 16.81 -21.14
CA LEU A 709 18.03 17.09 -19.70
C LEU A 709 16.88 16.33 -19.04
N GLN A 710 17.09 15.88 -17.80
CA GLN A 710 16.11 15.15 -17.00
C GLN A 710 15.55 16.04 -15.91
N PHE A 711 14.24 15.99 -15.68
CA PHE A 711 13.64 16.63 -14.51
C PHE A 711 14.07 15.88 -13.24
N VAL A 712 14.54 16.61 -12.23
CA VAL A 712 14.88 16.06 -10.92
C VAL A 712 14.33 16.98 -9.83
N LEU A 713 13.96 16.39 -8.71
CA LEU A 713 13.60 17.14 -7.50
C LEU A 713 14.83 17.24 -6.61
N LEU A 714 15.23 18.46 -6.26
CA LEU A 714 16.34 18.75 -5.38
C LEU A 714 15.84 19.64 -4.24
N MET A 715 15.97 19.13 -3.02
CA MET A 715 15.61 19.86 -1.80
C MET A 715 16.69 19.69 -0.74
N LYS A 716 16.82 20.70 0.11
CA LYS A 716 17.58 20.64 1.35
C LYS A 716 16.61 20.60 2.50
N LEU A 717 16.70 19.57 3.32
CA LEU A 717 15.88 19.35 4.50
C LEU A 717 16.75 19.59 5.73
N GLN A 718 16.27 20.39 6.68
CA GLN A 718 16.90 20.53 7.97
C GLN A 718 16.22 19.57 8.96
N LEU A 719 16.94 18.54 9.36
CA LEU A 719 16.49 17.57 10.35
C LEU A 719 16.85 18.05 11.76
N GLN A 720 16.03 17.69 12.74
CA GLN A 720 16.24 17.97 14.16
C GLN A 720 15.91 16.74 15.00
N ASP A 721 16.80 16.38 15.91
CA ASP A 721 16.53 15.42 16.97
C ASP A 721 16.75 16.07 18.34
N ALA A 722 16.70 15.29 19.42
CA ALA A 722 16.93 15.78 20.77
C ALA A 722 18.38 16.25 21.03
N THR A 723 19.32 15.92 20.12
CA THR A 723 20.76 16.17 20.30
C THR A 723 21.27 17.33 19.47
N ASP A 724 20.85 17.47 18.21
CA ASP A 724 21.37 18.45 17.27
C ASP A 724 20.44 18.67 16.05
N THR A 725 20.82 19.56 15.15
CA THR A 725 20.21 19.79 13.84
C THR A 725 21.18 19.46 12.71
N LEU A 726 20.67 18.92 11.60
CA LEU A 726 21.49 18.49 10.46
C LEU A 726 20.83 18.85 9.12
N ASP A 727 21.60 19.48 8.24
CA ASP A 727 21.18 19.73 6.86
C ASP A 727 21.44 18.48 5.99
N VAL A 728 20.40 18.01 5.30
CA VAL A 728 20.46 16.84 4.42
C VAL A 728 19.85 17.15 3.06
N PHE A 729 20.39 16.57 1.99
CA PHE A 729 19.87 16.73 0.64
C PHE A 729 18.94 15.57 0.25
N LEU A 730 17.84 15.92 -0.40
CA LEU A 730 16.90 15.00 -1.03
C LEU A 730 16.99 15.19 -2.55
N TRP A 731 17.52 14.17 -3.24
CA TRP A 731 17.69 14.18 -4.69
C TRP A 731 17.38 12.82 -5.33
N LYS A 732 18.30 11.84 -5.24
CA LYS A 732 18.17 10.54 -5.94
C LYS A 732 16.93 9.74 -5.54
N HIS A 733 16.44 9.95 -4.32
CA HIS A 733 15.26 9.27 -3.79
C HIS A 733 14.08 10.22 -3.58
N ALA A 734 14.12 11.43 -4.16
CA ALA A 734 13.08 12.43 -4.00
C ALA A 734 11.71 11.93 -4.48
N GLU A 735 11.67 11.26 -5.64
CA GLU A 735 10.41 10.73 -6.18
C GLU A 735 9.79 9.64 -5.29
N VAL A 736 10.63 8.82 -4.67
CA VAL A 736 10.19 7.77 -3.73
C VAL A 736 9.79 8.37 -2.38
N PHE A 737 10.49 9.41 -1.94
CA PHE A 737 10.22 10.13 -0.69
C PHE A 737 8.90 10.92 -0.75
N LEU A 738 8.63 11.56 -1.89
CA LEU A 738 7.46 12.41 -2.11
C LEU A 738 6.28 11.67 -2.76
N GLY A 739 6.51 10.47 -3.30
CA GLY A 739 5.47 9.66 -3.95
C GLY A 739 5.01 10.20 -5.31
N VAL A 740 5.74 11.13 -5.91
CA VAL A 740 5.45 11.75 -7.21
C VAL A 740 6.69 11.84 -8.09
N SER A 741 6.53 11.70 -9.41
CA SER A 741 7.66 11.84 -10.35
C SER A 741 7.98 13.30 -10.64
N ALA A 742 9.26 13.62 -10.88
CA ALA A 742 9.67 14.98 -11.23
C ALA A 742 9.04 15.43 -12.57
N GLU A 743 8.82 14.51 -13.50
CA GLU A 743 8.14 14.80 -14.77
C GLU A 743 6.67 15.19 -14.57
N ASP A 744 5.96 14.53 -13.66
CA ASP A 744 4.56 14.84 -13.39
C ASP A 744 4.43 16.18 -12.65
N VAL A 745 5.34 16.48 -11.72
CA VAL A 745 5.41 17.78 -11.02
C VAL A 745 5.66 18.93 -12.01
N ALA A 746 6.39 18.67 -13.10
CA ALA A 746 6.66 19.68 -14.15
C ALA A 746 5.40 20.10 -14.94
N ILE A 747 4.37 19.24 -15.01
CA ILE A 747 3.21 19.45 -15.89
C ILE A 747 1.86 19.49 -15.15
N SER A 748 1.79 19.00 -13.92
CA SER A 748 0.55 18.78 -13.19
C SER A 748 0.52 19.59 -11.91
N GLN A 749 -0.45 20.51 -11.81
CA GLN A 749 -0.72 21.25 -10.58
C GLN A 749 -1.01 20.29 -9.42
N ARG A 750 -1.78 19.22 -9.67
CA ARG A 750 -2.09 18.21 -8.65
C ARG A 750 -0.84 17.51 -8.11
N ALA A 751 0.16 17.27 -8.96
CA ALA A 751 1.42 16.68 -8.50
C ALA A 751 2.21 17.68 -7.64
N GLN A 752 2.18 18.98 -7.97
CA GLN A 752 2.77 20.03 -7.14
C GLN A 752 2.04 20.16 -5.79
N ASP A 753 0.71 20.08 -5.78
CA ASP A 753 -0.11 20.11 -4.58
C ASP A 753 0.19 18.91 -3.67
N CYS A 754 0.39 17.71 -4.23
CA CYS A 754 0.78 16.52 -3.49
C CYS A 754 2.16 16.67 -2.80
N VAL A 755 3.15 17.29 -3.48
CA VAL A 755 4.44 17.64 -2.85
C VAL A 755 4.23 18.62 -1.70
N HIS A 756 3.34 19.61 -1.88
CA HIS A 756 3.04 20.59 -0.86
C HIS A 756 2.39 19.98 0.37
N GLU A 757 1.33 19.20 0.18
CA GLU A 757 0.62 18.48 1.26
C GLU A 757 1.56 17.54 2.03
N THR A 758 2.45 16.84 1.31
CA THR A 758 3.45 15.98 1.94
C THR A 758 4.40 16.77 2.82
N LEU A 759 4.93 17.90 2.33
CA LEU A 759 5.88 18.72 3.09
C LEU A 759 5.21 19.47 4.24
N GLU A 760 3.98 19.96 4.06
CA GLU A 760 3.17 20.56 5.14
C GLU A 760 2.82 19.52 6.22
N SER A 761 2.50 18.29 5.82
CA SER A 761 2.30 17.19 6.78
C SER A 761 3.56 16.88 7.59
N LEU A 762 4.75 17.05 7.00
CA LEU A 762 6.03 16.79 7.66
C LEU A 762 6.53 17.99 8.48
N CYS A 763 6.20 19.20 8.05
CA CYS A 763 6.68 20.46 8.62
C CYS A 763 5.60 21.56 8.51
N PRO A 764 4.57 21.55 9.37
CA PRO A 764 3.50 22.54 9.34
C PRO A 764 4.01 23.95 9.70
N THR A 765 3.52 24.96 8.98
CA THR A 765 3.96 26.36 9.06
C THR A 765 3.52 27.11 10.33
N GLU A 766 2.48 26.66 11.05
CA GLU A 766 1.95 27.34 12.24
C GLU A 766 2.24 26.60 13.58
N GLY A 767 3.20 27.13 14.33
CA GLY A 767 3.01 27.42 15.77
C GLY A 767 3.00 26.29 16.81
N THR A 768 3.09 25.00 16.47
CA THR A 768 3.14 23.94 17.49
C THR A 768 4.24 22.92 17.22
N LEU A 769 5.41 23.15 17.82
CA LEU A 769 6.56 22.22 17.81
C LEU A 769 6.20 20.79 18.28
N GLY A 770 5.07 20.60 18.96
CA GLY A 770 4.61 19.30 19.47
C GLY A 770 3.83 18.41 18.48
N LEU A 771 3.60 18.83 17.23
CA LEU A 771 2.81 18.06 16.24
C LEU A 771 3.64 17.50 15.05
N ARG A 772 4.96 17.68 15.04
CA ARG A 772 5.78 17.25 13.91
C ARG A 772 6.05 15.74 13.93
N PRO A 773 5.82 15.01 12.84
CA PRO A 773 6.07 13.58 12.82
C PRO A 773 7.58 13.29 12.88
N TRP A 774 7.94 12.29 13.68
CA TRP A 774 9.29 11.71 13.65
C TRP A 774 9.48 10.88 12.39
N LEU A 775 10.60 11.10 11.70
CA LEU A 775 10.97 10.39 10.49
C LEU A 775 12.12 9.43 10.78
N ASP A 776 11.92 8.16 10.46
CA ASP A 776 12.98 7.16 10.41
C ASP A 776 13.61 7.21 9.01
N LEU A 777 14.86 7.67 8.93
CA LEU A 777 15.57 7.95 7.69
C LEU A 777 16.89 7.18 7.60
N THR A 778 17.33 6.91 6.39
CA THR A 778 18.68 6.41 6.10
C THR A 778 19.48 7.50 5.40
N LEU A 779 20.60 7.92 5.99
CA LEU A 779 21.46 8.99 5.48
C LEU A 779 22.80 8.41 5.02
N MET A 780 23.29 8.87 3.87
CA MET A 780 24.65 8.61 3.40
C MET A 780 25.47 9.88 3.51
N SER A 781 26.65 9.79 4.14
CA SER A 781 27.58 10.92 4.21
C SER A 781 28.59 10.88 3.07
N TYR A 782 28.88 12.04 2.48
CA TYR A 782 29.91 12.21 1.45
C TYR A 782 30.69 13.50 1.68
N ARG A 783 31.91 13.60 1.16
CA ARG A 783 32.67 14.86 1.20
C ARG A 783 32.41 15.63 -0.08
N GLY A 784 32.27 16.95 0.05
CA GLY A 784 32.27 17.88 -1.07
C GLY A 784 32.96 19.18 -0.66
N GLU A 785 33.23 20.03 -1.64
CA GLU A 785 33.75 21.36 -1.36
C GLU A 785 32.65 22.26 -0.78
N GLY A 786 32.96 22.94 0.33
CA GLY A 786 32.11 23.94 0.97
C GLY A 786 32.31 25.34 0.38
N GLU A 787 31.52 26.30 0.85
CA GLU A 787 31.49 27.70 0.37
C GLU A 787 32.86 28.43 0.45
N GLU A 788 33.77 27.98 1.32
CA GLU A 788 35.13 28.55 1.48
C GLU A 788 36.26 27.68 0.86
N GLY A 789 35.93 26.67 0.05
CA GLY A 789 36.91 25.73 -0.51
C GLY A 789 37.47 24.71 0.50
N GLN A 790 36.87 24.63 1.69
CA GLN A 790 37.17 23.59 2.68
C GLN A 790 36.32 22.34 2.39
N MET A 791 36.91 21.15 2.54
CA MET A 791 36.20 19.88 2.40
C MET A 791 35.21 19.69 3.55
N GLN A 792 33.92 19.84 3.26
CA GLN A 792 32.83 19.67 4.21
C GLN A 792 32.13 18.31 3.98
N THR A 793 31.58 17.76 5.06
CA THR A 793 30.76 16.54 4.97
C THR A 793 29.31 16.92 4.75
N TYR A 794 28.72 16.38 3.69
CA TYR A 794 27.31 16.51 3.33
C TYR A 794 26.59 15.19 3.53
N TYR A 795 25.27 15.26 3.67
CA TYR A 795 24.42 14.12 3.95
C TYR A 795 23.29 14.05 2.94
N GLN A 796 23.01 12.85 2.43
CA GLN A 796 21.94 12.61 1.46
C GLN A 796 20.99 11.53 1.96
N ILE A 797 19.68 11.73 1.75
CA ILE A 797 18.65 10.73 2.07
C ILE A 797 18.68 9.60 1.04
N CYS A 798 18.73 8.35 1.54
CA CYS A 798 18.85 7.12 0.75
C CYS A 798 17.63 6.18 0.84
N SER A 799 16.58 6.55 1.57
CA SER A 799 15.39 5.71 1.76
C SER A 799 14.12 6.55 1.93
N SER A 800 12.96 5.93 1.66
CA SER A 800 11.64 6.53 1.93
C SER A 800 11.43 6.74 3.43
N PRO A 801 10.74 7.80 3.87
CA PRO A 801 10.38 7.96 5.26
C PRO A 801 9.38 6.86 5.64
N SER A 802 9.77 5.95 6.51
CA SER A 802 8.80 5.02 7.11
C SER A 802 7.97 5.80 8.13
N GLN A 803 6.78 6.24 7.72
CA GLN A 803 5.74 6.64 8.67
C GLN A 803 5.16 5.37 9.32
N ASP A 804 5.82 4.87 10.35
CA ASP A 804 5.21 3.93 11.27
C ASP A 804 4.44 4.73 12.34
N PRO A 805 3.10 4.78 12.32
CA PRO A 805 2.32 5.49 13.35
C PRO A 805 2.48 4.84 14.75
N TYR A 806 3.14 3.68 14.83
CA TYR A 806 3.42 2.95 16.06
C TYR A 806 4.71 3.35 16.79
N LEU A 807 5.53 4.27 16.26
CA LEU A 807 6.78 4.68 16.88
C LEU A 807 6.74 6.04 17.57
N GLN A 808 5.67 6.85 17.42
CA GLN A 808 5.61 8.22 17.97
C GLN A 808 5.51 8.34 19.51
N SER A 809 5.45 7.24 20.28
CA SER A 809 5.30 7.30 21.76
C SER A 809 6.48 6.76 22.57
N GLN A 810 7.68 6.68 21.98
CA GLN A 810 8.91 6.50 22.76
C GLN A 810 9.75 7.76 22.63
N ASP A 811 9.95 8.42 23.78
CA ASP A 811 10.68 9.67 24.06
C ASP A 811 9.84 10.95 24.07
N ALA A 812 8.94 11.02 25.06
CA ALA A 812 8.60 12.25 25.79
C ALA A 812 8.87 12.03 27.28
#